data_AF-A0A2T4B8F6-F1
#
_entry.id   AF-A0A2T4B8F6-F1
#
_cell.length_a   1.000
_cell.length_b   1.000
_cell.length_c   1.000
_cell.angle_alpha   90.00
_cell.angle_beta   90.00
_cell.angle_gamma   90.00
#
_symmetry.space_group_name_H-M   'P 1'
#
loop_
_entity.id
_entity.type
_entity.pdbx_description
1 polymer ?
#
loop_
_entity_poly.entity_id
_entity_poly.type
_entity_poly.pdbx_seq_one_letter_code
_entity_poly.pdbx_strand_id
1 'polypeptide(L)'
;MDKDKLAQLLQASQVRKSLFAAKIERSTNTEQVKAVTADLQKNYYSKPESLLALIEIALTHGDSAVRQLASVQALRLVSKFWSATPQDQKPLVRSHLLEGTLKETSAANRHSLARLVAGIVGEDMESGDGEDFLKQLLPLNTSDNVVHREVGSFVLYAMLEDDPSHFSDHTDQLLQLFQSRINDDSKEVRMNIVRAIGAILMLVDPEEDPQALKTMQGFVPSLVNILKATVEAGDEESYGTVFDVFHSFIAYDSALLALHLRDLLMFMIELAGNTNAEDDPRSQALGFLIQTVSFRRMKIQAMKDVGAELMVKAMHIVIDLDSDDEEDMSPARVAISLIDQLANELPPRQVIVPLLEQFPIFATHQDPRYRMAAMLALGNAAEGAPDFISTQLQPLLPTIINLLCDPELKVRHAALVGLIHLAEEMADEMASHHQQIIEAVLKNLESASQGPSDKTNISIIRCACGALDTFGDGIDTKIMAQYGPTLIGPMVKLLDHEDYGVKAAAASALGAIAASMEKDFQPYFENVMKSLGNFVMIKDSEDAMNLRSSTCDSLGRIALAVGPEAFQPYVMDLMKASEEALSLDNPRLKETSFILWSNLSKVYHEQFEHFLDGVFKGIFSSLELEDEELDIPGIDPSQLEDGHLIVGGKRIKVKTPNAEDVDIADGEDDWDDIEDLADLAGGTTAVAMEQEIALDVLGDVISNSCNMNNLETYVEKTIEKVVPFTDHDYEGCRKTAISTLWRMYARVFQVWEESAGVKWQAGLPPNPAPPASIVKIGQTLHESTMTIWANDSDRSVVTDINRNVAATLKACGPAVLASKDGMLQEIVSVVTLLITRSHPCQLDLGDEDEEQEVEDAGSSEYDWLAIDTALDVVVGLAAALGRDFGELWKIFEKAIYKMASSTEDLQRSTAIGTIAEVIKYTGEAITPYTESIGQALMRRLSDPDALTKSNAAYAVGLLVYHSSDTAKTVPIYPQLWEKLEPMLAIQEMRITDNVAGALSRMMIKHADAGFVAQALPAIVSNLPLQEEYEENEPIYQCIHALYNQSNETVQQLTPQLLGIFEKVLSPPQEQLEPETRQLLCRTVQALYGAKPELFANHPNLLQLASASQ
;
A
#
# COMPACT_ATOMS: atom_id res chain seq x y z
N MET A 1 30.96 47.51 -13.78
CA MET A 1 29.94 47.65 -12.73
C MET A 1 30.56 48.31 -11.49
N ASP A 2 29.81 49.05 -10.68
CA ASP A 2 30.33 49.63 -9.42
C ASP A 2 30.38 48.56 -8.32
N LYS A 3 31.59 48.04 -8.07
CA LYS A 3 31.85 46.96 -7.11
C LYS A 3 31.57 47.37 -5.68
N ASP A 4 31.94 48.59 -5.30
CA ASP A 4 31.75 49.10 -3.95
C ASP A 4 30.27 49.26 -3.64
N LYS A 5 29.48 49.68 -4.65
CA LYS A 5 28.02 49.76 -4.51
C LYS A 5 27.37 48.39 -4.40
N LEU A 6 27.82 47.39 -5.17
CA LEU A 6 27.34 46.01 -5.05
C LEU A 6 27.67 45.41 -3.68
N ALA A 7 28.91 45.57 -3.19
CA ALA A 7 29.30 45.11 -1.85
C ALA A 7 28.47 45.77 -0.73
N GLN A 8 28.15 47.06 -0.86
CA GLN A 8 27.26 47.75 0.07
C GLN A 8 25.83 47.21 0.05
N LEU A 9 25.31 46.84 -1.13
CA LEU A 9 23.97 46.26 -1.26
C LEU A 9 23.93 44.85 -0.66
N LEU A 10 24.94 44.02 -0.91
CA LEU A 10 25.10 42.71 -0.26
C LEU A 10 25.18 42.83 1.27
N GLN A 11 25.89 43.83 1.78
CA GLN A 11 25.96 44.07 3.22
C GLN A 11 24.61 44.57 3.79
N ALA A 12 23.84 45.30 2.99
CA ALA A 12 22.53 45.82 3.38
C ALA A 12 21.40 44.77 3.28
N SER A 13 21.60 43.70 2.52
CA SER A 13 20.66 42.57 2.44
C SER A 13 20.84 41.55 3.57
N GLN A 14 21.80 41.74 4.48
CA GLN A 14 22.01 40.85 5.63
C GLN A 14 21.14 41.27 6.83
N VAL A 15 20.41 40.34 7.43
CA VAL A 15 19.71 40.58 8.69
C VAL A 15 20.71 40.57 9.85
N ARG A 16 20.92 41.73 10.49
CA ARG A 16 21.78 41.83 11.68
C ARG A 16 21.14 41.12 12.88
N LYS A 17 21.61 39.91 13.22
CA LYS A 17 21.44 39.30 14.55
C LYS A 17 22.27 40.07 15.59
N SER A 18 21.82 41.24 16.05
CA SER A 18 22.41 41.88 17.25
C SER A 18 21.66 41.40 18.50
N LEU A 19 22.35 40.61 19.32
CA LEU A 19 21.92 40.24 20.67
C LEU A 19 21.66 41.50 21.52
N PHE A 20 20.51 41.49 22.19
CA PHE A 20 19.95 42.49 23.12
C PHE A 20 19.28 43.74 22.49
N ALA A 21 17.94 43.61 22.40
CA ALA A 21 16.89 44.63 22.35
C ALA A 21 16.34 45.02 20.96
N ALA A 22 15.22 44.40 20.54
CA ALA A 22 14.07 45.10 19.92
C ALA A 22 13.00 44.11 19.39
N LYS A 23 11.82 44.09 20.04
CA LYS A 23 10.59 43.48 19.46
C LYS A 23 9.80 44.47 18.58
N ILE A 24 10.30 45.70 18.41
CA ILE A 24 9.64 46.81 17.68
C ILE A 24 10.37 47.18 16.36
N GLU A 25 11.65 46.81 16.17
CA GLU A 25 12.40 47.11 14.92
C GLU A 25 12.34 46.01 13.84
N ARG A 26 11.83 44.81 14.17
CA ARG A 26 11.82 43.67 13.23
C ARG A 26 11.00 43.94 11.96
N SER A 27 9.82 44.58 12.05
CA SER A 27 8.98 44.81 10.87
C SER A 27 9.55 45.82 9.87
N THR A 28 10.33 46.81 10.35
CA THR A 28 10.96 47.83 9.50
C THR A 28 12.24 47.34 8.79
N ASN A 29 12.89 46.30 9.32
CA ASN A 29 14.13 45.77 8.74
C ASN A 29 13.84 44.79 7.58
N THR A 30 12.75 44.02 7.67
CA THR A 30 12.35 43.06 6.63
C THR A 30 11.94 43.74 5.31
N GLU A 31 11.16 44.84 5.36
CA GLU A 31 10.81 45.59 4.15
C GLU A 31 12.04 46.20 3.46
N GLN A 32 13.02 46.65 4.25
CA GLN A 32 14.27 47.21 3.72
C GLN A 32 15.15 46.14 3.08
N VAL A 33 15.28 44.96 3.71
CA VAL A 33 15.99 43.81 3.13
C VAL A 33 15.30 43.37 1.83
N LYS A 34 13.97 43.21 1.82
CA LYS A 34 13.21 42.89 0.60
C LYS A 34 13.44 43.91 -0.51
N ALA A 35 13.44 45.20 -0.20
CA ALA A 35 13.71 46.25 -1.18
C ALA A 35 15.15 46.21 -1.75
N VAL A 36 16.15 45.92 -0.90
CA VAL A 36 17.57 45.80 -1.33
C VAL A 36 17.77 44.53 -2.17
N THR A 37 17.15 43.43 -1.78
CA THR A 37 17.12 42.16 -2.52
C THR A 37 16.51 42.33 -3.91
N ALA A 38 15.36 42.99 -4.01
CA ALA A 38 14.72 43.29 -5.29
C ALA A 38 15.61 44.20 -6.18
N ASP A 39 16.33 45.14 -5.58
CA ASP A 39 17.31 45.98 -6.30
C ASP A 39 18.48 45.15 -6.84
N LEU A 40 19.04 44.25 -6.02
CA LEU A 40 20.10 43.32 -6.42
C LEU A 40 19.67 42.43 -7.60
N GLN A 41 18.49 41.80 -7.52
CA GLN A 41 17.96 40.95 -8.58
C GLN A 41 17.75 41.73 -9.89
N LYS A 42 17.03 42.86 -9.81
CA LYS A 42 16.63 43.62 -10.99
C LYS A 42 17.80 44.32 -11.67
N ASN A 43 18.67 44.96 -10.88
CA ASN A 43 19.66 45.91 -11.41
C ASN A 43 21.10 45.39 -11.42
N TYR A 44 21.41 44.30 -10.72
CA TYR A 44 22.75 43.71 -10.68
C TYR A 44 22.76 42.28 -11.21
N TYR A 45 22.05 41.34 -10.60
CA TYR A 45 22.12 39.92 -10.96
C TYR A 45 21.63 39.59 -12.37
N SER A 46 20.89 40.50 -13.02
CA SER A 46 20.51 40.40 -14.43
C SER A 46 21.64 40.70 -15.43
N LYS A 47 22.82 41.13 -14.98
CA LYS A 47 23.92 41.60 -15.83
C LYS A 47 25.11 40.62 -15.84
N PRO A 48 25.69 40.30 -17.01
CA PRO A 48 26.83 39.38 -17.09
C PRO A 48 28.08 39.82 -16.31
N GLU A 49 28.32 41.13 -16.19
CA GLU A 49 29.47 41.65 -15.44
C GLU A 49 29.36 41.40 -13.93
N SER A 50 28.20 40.95 -13.44
CA SER A 50 27.96 40.66 -12.04
C SER A 50 28.69 39.43 -11.55
N LEU A 51 28.80 38.39 -12.37
CA LEU A 51 29.49 37.16 -11.99
C LEU A 51 30.94 37.44 -11.58
N LEU A 52 31.73 38.07 -12.47
CA LEU A 52 33.13 38.39 -12.20
C LEU A 52 33.32 39.37 -11.03
N ALA A 53 32.41 40.33 -10.87
CA ALA A 53 32.47 41.26 -9.76
C ALA A 53 32.16 40.60 -8.41
N LEU A 54 31.18 39.69 -8.36
CA LEU A 54 30.86 38.90 -7.17
C LEU A 54 32.01 37.97 -6.80
N ILE A 55 32.63 37.30 -7.78
CA ILE A 55 33.86 36.51 -7.57
C ILE A 55 34.97 37.38 -6.96
N GLU A 56 35.17 38.59 -7.50
CA GLU A 56 36.19 39.50 -6.96
C GLU A 56 35.86 39.95 -5.53
N ILE A 57 34.59 40.23 -5.21
CA ILE A 57 34.14 40.57 -3.85
C ILE A 57 34.37 39.37 -2.92
N ALA A 58 33.99 38.17 -3.34
CA ALA A 58 34.16 36.92 -2.59
C ALA A 58 35.63 36.64 -2.26
N LEU A 59 36.57 37.07 -3.10
CA LEU A 59 38.01 36.87 -2.86
C LEU A 59 38.70 38.00 -2.07
N THR A 60 38.16 39.22 -2.08
CA THR A 60 38.92 40.42 -1.64
C THR A 60 38.26 41.25 -0.55
N HIS A 61 36.97 41.08 -0.29
CA HIS A 61 36.25 41.94 0.65
C HIS A 61 36.66 41.70 2.11
N GLY A 62 36.76 42.75 2.92
CA GLY A 62 37.24 42.64 4.31
C GLY A 62 36.27 41.94 5.27
N ASP A 63 34.97 42.00 4.98
CA ASP A 63 33.91 41.39 5.79
C ASP A 63 33.63 39.94 5.33
N SER A 64 33.71 38.98 6.27
CA SER A 64 33.52 37.54 6.00
C SER A 64 32.12 37.22 5.48
N ALA A 65 31.08 37.78 6.09
CA ALA A 65 29.71 37.47 5.71
C ALA A 65 29.39 37.98 4.31
N VAL A 66 29.95 39.14 3.93
CA VAL A 66 29.82 39.68 2.57
C VAL A 66 30.58 38.81 1.55
N ARG A 67 31.74 38.23 1.91
CA ARG A 67 32.46 37.30 1.03
C ARG A 67 31.66 36.03 0.79
N GLN A 68 31.11 35.43 1.85
CA GLN A 68 30.26 34.23 1.75
C GLN A 68 29.04 34.48 0.85
N LEU A 69 28.28 35.55 1.14
CA LEU A 69 27.11 35.90 0.34
C LEU A 69 27.48 36.19 -1.12
N ALA A 70 28.59 36.89 -1.37
CA ALA A 70 29.06 37.11 -2.73
C ALA A 70 29.41 35.80 -3.45
N SER A 71 30.00 34.82 -2.75
CA SER A 71 30.31 33.50 -3.32
C SER A 71 29.05 32.72 -3.69
N VAL A 72 28.06 32.68 -2.79
CA VAL A 72 26.77 32.01 -3.01
C VAL A 72 26.02 32.65 -4.18
N GLN A 73 25.95 33.98 -4.23
CA GLN A 73 25.28 34.67 -5.33
C GLN A 73 26.06 34.57 -6.64
N ALA A 74 27.40 34.49 -6.61
CA ALA A 74 28.19 34.21 -7.80
C ALA A 74 27.85 32.84 -8.36
N LEU A 75 27.76 31.80 -7.53
CA LEU A 75 27.45 30.43 -7.94
C LEU A 75 26.12 30.37 -8.71
N ARG A 76 25.06 31.04 -8.21
CA ARG A 76 23.75 31.14 -8.89
C ARG A 76 23.79 31.81 -10.27
N LEU A 77 24.85 32.57 -10.55
CA LEU A 77 25.03 33.28 -11.82
C LEU A 77 25.99 32.55 -12.78
N VAL A 78 26.61 31.46 -12.34
CA VAL A 78 27.57 30.69 -13.15
C VAL A 78 26.90 30.15 -14.40
N SER A 79 25.84 29.35 -14.26
CA SER A 79 25.12 28.76 -15.41
C SER A 79 24.57 29.78 -16.40
N LYS A 80 24.24 30.99 -15.91
CA LYS A 80 23.71 32.07 -16.74
C LYS A 80 24.78 32.79 -17.55
N PHE A 81 25.98 32.99 -16.99
CA PHE A 81 26.94 33.96 -17.54
C PHE A 81 28.36 33.42 -17.76
N TRP A 82 28.71 32.25 -17.24
CA TRP A 82 30.06 31.72 -17.34
C TRP A 82 30.46 31.37 -18.77
N SER A 83 29.58 30.73 -19.53
CA SER A 83 29.79 30.41 -20.96
C SER A 83 30.09 31.66 -21.82
N ALA A 84 29.51 32.81 -21.47
CA ALA A 84 29.72 34.10 -22.14
C ALA A 84 30.95 34.88 -21.63
N THR A 85 31.64 34.38 -20.59
CA THR A 85 32.82 35.03 -20.02
C THR A 85 34.00 34.95 -21.01
N PRO A 86 34.81 36.02 -21.18
CA PRO A 86 35.93 36.01 -22.11
C PRO A 86 36.92 34.87 -21.83
N GLN A 87 37.24 34.09 -22.88
CA GLN A 87 38.09 32.89 -22.79
C GLN A 87 39.50 33.17 -22.25
N ASP A 88 40.03 34.38 -22.43
CA ASP A 88 41.31 34.80 -21.87
C ASP A 88 41.27 35.03 -20.34
N GLN A 89 40.07 35.25 -19.77
CA GLN A 89 39.87 35.48 -18.34
C GLN A 89 39.55 34.21 -17.56
N LYS A 90 38.90 33.22 -18.19
CA LYS A 90 38.49 31.96 -17.52
C LYS A 90 39.65 31.26 -16.76
N PRO A 91 40.85 31.06 -17.35
CA PRO A 91 41.95 30.40 -16.63
C PRO A 91 42.45 31.20 -15.41
N LEU A 92 42.45 32.53 -15.50
CA LEU A 92 42.86 33.41 -14.40
C LEU A 92 41.86 33.36 -13.25
N VAL A 93 40.56 33.36 -13.57
CA VAL A 93 39.49 33.27 -12.57
C VAL A 93 39.56 31.93 -11.82
N ARG A 94 39.69 30.80 -12.53
CA ARG A 94 39.87 29.47 -11.91
C ARG A 94 41.06 29.44 -10.95
N SER A 95 42.21 29.94 -11.39
CA SER A 95 43.43 29.99 -10.57
C SER A 95 43.28 30.88 -9.34
N HIS A 96 42.72 32.09 -9.50
CA HIS A 96 42.50 33.01 -8.38
C HIS A 96 41.48 32.47 -7.37
N LEU A 97 40.42 31.82 -7.84
CA LEU A 97 39.43 31.19 -6.97
C LEU A 97 40.07 30.05 -6.17
N LEU A 98 40.75 29.11 -6.83
CA LEU A 98 41.41 28.00 -6.15
C LEU A 98 42.49 28.49 -5.15
N GLU A 99 43.32 29.45 -5.54
CA GLU A 99 44.29 30.07 -4.62
C GLU A 99 43.61 30.81 -3.46
N GLY A 100 42.47 31.45 -3.72
CA GLY A 100 41.65 32.13 -2.72
C GLY A 100 41.10 31.14 -1.69
N THR A 101 40.52 30.04 -2.16
CA THR A 101 40.00 28.95 -1.33
C THR A 101 41.12 28.35 -0.45
N LEU A 102 42.31 28.14 -1.01
CA LEU A 102 43.48 27.62 -0.27
C LEU A 102 44.01 28.59 0.80
N LYS A 103 43.80 29.90 0.63
CA LYS A 103 44.25 30.95 1.58
C LYS A 103 43.18 31.33 2.60
N GLU A 104 41.91 30.97 2.37
CA GLU A 104 40.79 31.33 3.24
C GLU A 104 40.85 30.55 4.56
N THR A 105 40.60 31.27 5.64
CA THR A 105 40.68 30.79 7.03
C THR A 105 39.33 30.49 7.65
N SER A 106 38.26 31.11 7.14
CA SER A 106 36.89 30.79 7.54
C SER A 106 36.41 29.53 6.81
N ALA A 107 35.96 28.51 7.56
CA ALA A 107 35.44 27.27 6.99
C ALA A 107 34.23 27.54 6.08
N ALA A 108 33.25 28.32 6.55
CA ALA A 108 32.06 28.70 5.79
C ALA A 108 32.40 29.39 4.45
N ASN A 109 33.34 30.35 4.46
CA ASN A 109 33.79 30.99 3.22
C ASN A 109 34.54 30.01 2.33
N ARG A 110 35.40 29.18 2.90
CA ARG A 110 36.16 28.17 2.15
C ARG A 110 35.24 27.20 1.43
N HIS A 111 34.21 26.68 2.10
CA HIS A 111 33.20 25.82 1.48
C HIS A 111 32.40 26.56 0.41
N SER A 112 31.94 27.79 0.68
CA SER A 112 31.20 28.59 -0.31
C SER A 112 32.04 28.91 -1.56
N LEU A 113 33.34 29.16 -1.42
CA LEU A 113 34.28 29.37 -2.52
C LEU A 113 34.59 28.06 -3.25
N ALA A 114 34.69 26.94 -2.54
CA ALA A 114 34.90 25.63 -3.14
C ALA A 114 33.69 25.19 -3.99
N ARG A 115 32.46 25.42 -3.53
CA ARG A 115 31.24 25.19 -4.34
C ARG A 115 31.19 26.10 -5.57
N LEU A 116 31.58 27.37 -5.43
CA LEU A 116 31.72 28.29 -6.57
C LEU A 116 32.76 27.80 -7.58
N VAL A 117 33.89 27.27 -7.11
CA VAL A 117 34.88 26.62 -7.98
C VAL A 117 34.28 25.41 -8.68
N ALA A 118 33.56 24.54 -7.96
CA ALA A 118 32.93 23.36 -8.52
C ALA A 118 31.96 23.71 -9.65
N GLY A 119 30.98 24.60 -9.42
CA GLY A 119 30.02 24.98 -10.45
C GLY A 119 30.66 25.66 -11.68
N ILE A 120 31.71 26.47 -11.48
CA ILE A 120 32.46 27.05 -12.62
C ILE A 120 33.13 25.96 -13.45
N VAL A 121 33.69 24.95 -12.78
CA VAL A 121 34.39 23.88 -13.47
C VAL A 121 33.40 22.91 -14.11
N GLY A 122 32.21 22.68 -13.52
CA GLY A 122 31.11 21.92 -14.14
C GLY A 122 30.75 22.47 -15.53
N GLU A 123 30.48 23.76 -15.63
CA GLU A 123 30.24 24.42 -16.93
C GLU A 123 31.43 24.31 -17.92
N ASP A 124 32.67 24.32 -17.41
CA ASP A 124 33.85 24.09 -18.23
C ASP A 124 33.96 22.62 -18.67
N MET A 125 33.47 21.64 -17.87
CA MET A 125 33.43 20.22 -18.23
C MET A 125 32.44 19.96 -19.37
N GLU A 126 31.23 20.53 -19.31
CA GLU A 126 30.26 20.48 -20.40
C GLU A 126 30.82 21.02 -21.73
N SER A 127 31.68 22.04 -21.63
CA SER A 127 32.35 22.67 -22.77
C SER A 127 33.63 21.94 -23.24
N GLY A 128 34.06 20.89 -22.52
CA GLY A 128 35.30 20.15 -22.80
C GLY A 128 36.60 20.86 -22.37
N ASP A 129 36.52 21.95 -21.61
CA ASP A 129 37.63 22.79 -21.16
C ASP A 129 38.09 22.48 -19.71
N GLY A 130 37.37 21.61 -18.98
CA GLY A 130 37.58 21.34 -17.56
C GLY A 130 38.81 20.48 -17.22
N GLU A 131 39.33 19.69 -18.15
CA GLU A 131 40.45 18.74 -17.96
C GLU A 131 41.72 19.38 -17.35
N ASP A 132 42.06 20.59 -17.79
CA ASP A 132 43.23 21.31 -17.26
C ASP A 132 43.07 21.74 -15.80
N PHE A 133 41.83 21.83 -15.31
CA PHE A 133 41.57 22.05 -13.89
C PHE A 133 41.80 20.78 -13.06
N LEU A 134 41.39 19.59 -13.55
CA LEU A 134 41.62 18.32 -12.85
C LEU A 134 43.11 18.05 -12.60
N LYS A 135 43.96 18.40 -13.58
CA LYS A 135 45.43 18.33 -13.44
C LYS A 135 45.98 19.19 -12.30
N GLN A 136 45.26 20.24 -11.90
CA GLN A 136 45.60 21.10 -10.77
C GLN A 136 44.96 20.61 -9.46
N LEU A 137 43.72 20.11 -9.52
CA LEU A 137 42.95 19.67 -8.36
C LEU A 137 43.46 18.35 -7.77
N LEU A 138 43.67 17.32 -8.61
CA LEU A 138 44.02 15.97 -8.15
C LEU A 138 45.31 15.94 -7.31
N PRO A 139 46.41 16.66 -7.66
CA PRO A 139 47.60 16.71 -6.81
C PRO A 139 47.37 17.29 -5.40
N LEU A 140 46.39 18.19 -5.22
CA LEU A 140 46.08 18.77 -3.91
C LEU A 140 45.63 17.70 -2.91
N ASN A 141 44.87 16.72 -3.37
CA ASN A 141 44.37 15.59 -2.58
C ASN A 141 45.49 14.68 -2.05
N THR A 142 46.67 14.72 -2.66
CA THR A 142 47.85 13.94 -2.25
C THR A 142 48.95 14.79 -1.61
N SER A 143 48.68 16.06 -1.32
CA SER A 143 49.67 16.98 -0.77
C SER A 143 50.07 16.64 0.67
N ASP A 144 51.34 16.87 1.02
CA ASP A 144 51.80 16.81 2.41
C ASP A 144 51.12 17.88 3.30
N ASN A 145 50.58 18.94 2.70
CA ASN A 145 49.84 19.99 3.41
C ASN A 145 48.38 19.55 3.64
N VAL A 146 47.99 19.44 4.91
CA VAL A 146 46.64 19.06 5.33
C VAL A 146 45.58 19.99 4.73
N VAL A 147 45.79 21.31 4.75
CA VAL A 147 44.83 22.29 4.20
C VAL A 147 44.62 22.10 2.70
N HIS A 148 45.67 21.71 1.97
CA HIS A 148 45.53 21.42 0.55
C HIS A 148 44.67 20.17 0.32
N ARG A 149 44.81 19.14 1.17
CA ARG A 149 43.98 17.94 1.08
C ARG A 149 42.52 18.24 1.46
N GLU A 150 42.28 19.04 2.49
CA GLU A 150 40.93 19.45 2.91
C GLU A 150 40.21 20.21 1.77
N VAL A 151 40.85 21.23 1.21
CA VAL A 151 40.29 21.99 0.09
C VAL A 151 40.15 21.12 -1.17
N GLY A 152 41.19 20.34 -1.50
CA GLY A 152 41.19 19.50 -2.70
C GLY A 152 40.11 18.42 -2.67
N SER A 153 39.85 17.83 -1.50
CA SER A 153 38.83 16.79 -1.34
C SER A 153 37.43 17.38 -1.31
N PHE A 154 37.21 18.53 -0.67
CA PHE A 154 35.91 19.19 -0.65
C PHE A 154 35.51 19.69 -2.04
N VAL A 155 36.43 20.31 -2.79
CA VAL A 155 36.16 20.75 -4.18
C VAL A 155 35.82 19.54 -5.06
N LEU A 156 36.56 18.43 -4.92
CA LEU A 156 36.29 17.22 -5.67
C LEU A 156 34.91 16.63 -5.35
N TYR A 157 34.55 16.53 -4.07
CA TYR A 157 33.20 16.14 -3.65
C TYR A 157 32.13 17.07 -4.23
N ALA A 158 32.28 18.39 -4.08
CA ALA A 158 31.31 19.36 -4.58
C ALA A 158 31.13 19.29 -6.11
N MET A 159 32.18 18.91 -6.86
CA MET A 159 32.05 18.66 -8.30
C MET A 159 31.30 17.37 -8.62
N LEU A 160 31.50 16.31 -7.82
CA LEU A 160 30.78 15.03 -7.99
C LEU A 160 29.32 15.14 -7.58
N GLU A 161 29.01 15.95 -6.57
CA GLU A 161 27.65 16.25 -6.13
C GLU A 161 26.88 17.06 -7.18
N ASP A 162 27.55 17.97 -7.89
CA ASP A 162 26.97 18.79 -8.95
C ASP A 162 26.59 17.95 -10.19
N ASP A 163 27.56 17.22 -10.75
CA ASP A 163 27.32 16.21 -11.79
C ASP A 163 28.45 15.16 -11.80
N PRO A 164 28.19 13.92 -11.35
CA PRO A 164 29.20 12.88 -11.36
C PRO A 164 29.56 12.43 -12.79
N SER A 165 28.69 12.60 -13.78
CA SER A 165 28.87 12.10 -15.14
C SER A 165 30.13 12.67 -15.83
N HIS A 166 30.55 13.88 -15.43
CA HIS A 166 31.77 14.54 -15.87
C HIS A 166 33.05 13.73 -15.57
N PHE A 167 32.97 12.78 -14.64
CA PHE A 167 34.10 11.98 -14.19
C PHE A 167 34.09 10.55 -14.70
N SER A 168 33.21 10.19 -15.65
CA SER A 168 33.10 8.83 -16.21
C SER A 168 34.43 8.26 -16.71
N ASP A 169 35.27 9.09 -17.37
CA ASP A 169 36.60 8.69 -17.85
C ASP A 169 37.68 8.61 -16.75
N HIS A 170 37.35 9.06 -15.53
CA HIS A 170 38.26 9.21 -14.39
C HIS A 170 37.90 8.32 -13.19
N THR A 171 36.82 7.53 -13.28
CA THR A 171 36.29 6.71 -12.18
C THR A 171 37.37 5.88 -11.49
N ASP A 172 38.15 5.11 -12.25
CA ASP A 172 39.26 4.30 -11.73
C ASP A 172 40.29 5.11 -10.92
N GLN A 173 40.64 6.30 -11.42
CA GLN A 173 41.62 7.17 -10.78
C GLN A 173 41.07 7.75 -9.47
N LEU A 174 39.79 8.14 -9.47
CA LEU A 174 39.12 8.66 -8.28
C LEU A 174 38.94 7.58 -7.21
N LEU A 175 38.53 6.37 -7.58
CA LEU A 175 38.40 5.26 -6.65
C LEU A 175 39.74 4.91 -5.97
N GLN A 176 40.85 4.91 -6.72
CA GLN A 176 42.19 4.73 -6.14
C GLN A 176 42.57 5.88 -5.19
N LEU A 177 42.20 7.12 -5.54
CA LEU A 177 42.42 8.28 -4.68
C LEU A 177 41.65 8.12 -3.36
N PHE A 178 40.35 7.79 -3.44
CA PHE A 178 39.48 7.59 -2.28
C PHE A 178 40.02 6.49 -1.37
N GLN A 179 40.46 5.37 -1.93
CA GLN A 179 41.07 4.28 -1.17
C GLN A 179 42.31 4.72 -0.38
N SER A 180 43.10 5.64 -0.93
CA SER A 180 44.28 6.18 -0.24
C SER A 180 43.95 7.22 0.84
N ARG A 181 42.73 7.79 0.85
CA ARG A 181 42.33 8.93 1.69
C ARG A 181 41.20 8.66 2.67
N ILE A 182 40.45 7.57 2.54
CA ILE A 182 39.35 7.22 3.46
C ILE A 182 39.83 7.06 4.92
N ASN A 183 41.11 6.78 5.13
CA ASN A 183 41.77 6.70 6.44
C ASN A 183 42.78 7.85 6.67
N ASP A 184 42.60 9.02 6.06
CA ASP A 184 43.49 10.18 6.25
C ASP A 184 43.49 10.66 7.72
N ASP A 185 44.59 11.27 8.16
CA ASP A 185 44.71 11.80 9.53
C ASP A 185 43.72 12.96 9.79
N SER A 186 43.36 13.75 8.75
CA SER A 186 42.37 14.83 8.88
C SER A 186 40.94 14.29 8.82
N LYS A 187 40.11 14.64 9.81
CA LYS A 187 38.67 14.32 9.85
C LYS A 187 37.95 14.88 8.62
N GLU A 188 38.21 16.14 8.27
CA GLU A 188 37.54 16.81 7.14
C GLU A 188 37.84 16.10 5.82
N VAL A 189 39.10 15.69 5.60
CA VAL A 189 39.46 14.88 4.42
C VAL A 189 38.71 13.55 4.42
N ARG A 190 38.66 12.82 5.54
CA ARG A 190 37.91 11.55 5.60
C ARG A 190 36.43 11.75 5.24
N MET A 191 35.78 12.75 5.82
CA MET A 191 34.35 13.01 5.58
C MET A 191 34.07 13.46 4.15
N ASN A 192 34.92 14.29 3.55
CA ASN A 192 34.80 14.65 2.13
C ASN A 192 34.93 13.43 1.22
N ILE A 193 35.80 12.47 1.57
CA ILE A 193 35.95 11.22 0.81
C ILE A 193 34.75 10.31 1.00
N VAL A 194 34.16 10.25 2.20
CA VAL A 194 32.89 9.54 2.44
C VAL A 194 31.79 10.08 1.51
N ARG A 195 31.60 11.41 1.49
CA ARG A 195 30.62 12.06 0.61
C ARG A 195 30.91 11.80 -0.88
N ALA A 196 32.17 11.90 -1.28
CA ALA A 196 32.58 11.62 -2.66
C ALA A 196 32.33 10.16 -3.08
N ILE A 197 32.45 9.20 -2.16
CA ILE A 197 32.10 7.80 -2.42
C ILE A 197 30.60 7.65 -2.67
N GLY A 198 29.75 8.34 -1.91
CA GLY A 198 28.31 8.36 -2.15
C GLY A 198 27.96 8.95 -3.53
N ALA A 199 28.52 10.11 -3.85
CA ALA A 199 28.23 10.81 -5.10
C ALA A 199 28.67 10.05 -6.37
N ILE A 200 29.76 9.27 -6.30
CA ILE A 200 30.27 8.53 -7.47
C ILE A 200 29.54 7.20 -7.73
N LEU A 201 28.63 6.75 -6.85
CA LEU A 201 27.94 5.46 -6.98
C LEU A 201 27.24 5.31 -8.33
N MET A 202 26.59 6.37 -8.82
CA MET A 202 25.89 6.39 -10.11
C MET A 202 26.77 6.03 -11.31
N LEU A 203 28.09 6.23 -11.23
CA LEU A 203 29.00 5.95 -12.35
C LEU A 203 29.48 4.50 -12.40
N VAL A 204 29.19 3.71 -11.35
CA VAL A 204 29.69 2.35 -11.25
C VAL A 204 28.59 1.39 -11.70
N ASP A 205 28.73 0.93 -12.94
CA ASP A 205 27.95 -0.19 -13.48
C ASP A 205 28.65 -1.52 -13.08
N PRO A 206 28.03 -2.37 -12.24
CA PRO A 206 28.64 -3.62 -11.80
C PRO A 206 28.88 -4.66 -12.91
N GLU A 207 28.09 -4.63 -13.99
CA GLU A 207 28.24 -5.54 -15.13
C GLU A 207 29.37 -5.10 -16.05
N GLU A 208 29.48 -3.80 -16.32
CA GLU A 208 30.49 -3.24 -17.22
C GLU A 208 31.85 -3.03 -16.54
N ASP A 209 31.88 -2.69 -15.24
CA ASP A 209 33.12 -2.45 -14.47
C ASP A 209 33.24 -3.28 -13.16
N PRO A 210 33.63 -4.56 -13.27
CA PRO A 210 33.86 -5.42 -12.12
C PRO A 210 34.99 -4.95 -11.18
N GLN A 211 35.91 -4.10 -11.66
CA GLN A 211 37.04 -3.63 -10.87
C GLN A 211 36.66 -2.42 -10.02
N ALA A 212 35.87 -1.50 -10.56
CA ALA A 212 35.23 -0.43 -9.78
C ALA A 212 34.31 -1.01 -8.72
N LEU A 213 33.44 -1.98 -9.08
CA LEU A 213 32.58 -2.71 -8.15
C LEU A 213 33.37 -3.26 -6.96
N LYS A 214 34.46 -3.99 -7.23
CA LYS A 214 35.31 -4.56 -6.18
C LYS A 214 35.92 -3.49 -5.26
N THR A 215 36.24 -2.33 -5.81
CA THR A 215 36.81 -1.21 -5.04
C THR A 215 35.73 -0.57 -4.16
N MET A 216 34.53 -0.38 -4.69
CA MET A 216 33.35 0.11 -3.95
C MET A 216 33.00 -0.80 -2.77
N GLN A 217 32.88 -2.11 -3.02
CA GLN A 217 32.69 -3.11 -1.96
C GLN A 217 33.80 -3.01 -0.88
N GLY A 218 35.04 -2.72 -1.29
CA GLY A 218 36.16 -2.53 -0.38
C GLY A 218 36.08 -1.30 0.52
N PHE A 219 35.23 -0.31 0.22
CA PHE A 219 35.03 0.86 1.10
C PHE A 219 34.14 0.56 2.29
N VAL A 220 33.18 -0.37 2.16
CA VAL A 220 32.16 -0.66 3.18
C VAL A 220 32.76 -0.91 4.58
N PRO A 221 33.81 -1.75 4.76
CA PRO A 221 34.41 -1.94 6.08
C PRO A 221 35.01 -0.66 6.68
N SER A 222 35.55 0.24 5.84
CA SER A 222 36.11 1.51 6.30
C SER A 222 34.99 2.48 6.70
N LEU A 223 33.89 2.54 5.93
CA LEU A 223 32.69 3.32 6.28
C LEU A 223 32.11 2.87 7.63
N VAL A 224 31.98 1.56 7.87
CA VAL A 224 31.52 1.02 9.16
C VAL A 224 32.46 1.42 10.31
N ASN A 225 33.78 1.42 10.09
CA ASN A 225 34.73 1.84 11.12
C ASN A 225 34.64 3.35 11.41
N ILE A 226 34.41 4.17 10.39
CA ILE A 226 34.18 5.62 10.56
C ILE A 226 32.90 5.83 11.35
N LEU A 227 31.80 5.16 10.98
CA LEU A 227 30.52 5.23 11.68
C LEU A 227 30.65 4.86 13.17
N LYS A 228 31.34 3.76 13.49
CA LYS A 228 31.61 3.39 14.88
C LYS A 228 32.34 4.50 15.64
N ALA A 229 33.38 5.07 15.03
CA ALA A 229 34.19 6.10 15.68
C ALA A 229 33.42 7.42 15.88
N THR A 230 32.55 7.80 14.93
CA THR A 230 31.74 9.03 15.03
C THR A 230 30.60 8.88 16.02
N VAL A 231 29.95 7.72 16.08
CA VAL A 231 28.94 7.40 17.11
C VAL A 231 29.58 7.37 18.50
N GLU A 232 30.73 6.72 18.67
CA GLU A 232 31.45 6.72 19.96
C GLU A 232 31.89 8.13 20.40
N ALA A 233 32.06 9.05 19.46
CA ALA A 233 32.43 10.44 19.72
C ALA A 233 31.26 11.39 19.95
N GLY A 234 30.01 10.97 19.70
CA GLY A 234 28.83 11.84 19.70
C GLY A 234 28.88 12.92 18.60
N ASP A 235 29.33 12.53 17.41
CA ASP A 235 29.61 13.43 16.28
C ASP A 235 28.50 13.35 15.22
N GLU A 236 27.36 13.97 15.55
CA GLU A 236 26.09 13.93 14.81
C GLU A 236 26.24 14.17 13.30
N GLU A 237 26.76 15.34 12.92
CA GLU A 237 27.02 15.69 11.53
C GLU A 237 27.79 14.59 10.77
N SER A 238 28.75 13.94 11.44
CA SER A 238 29.63 12.99 10.77
C SER A 238 29.03 11.59 10.67
N TYR A 239 28.32 11.09 11.69
CA TYR A 239 27.63 9.81 11.52
C TYR A 239 26.41 9.95 10.59
N GLY A 240 25.69 11.07 10.63
CA GLY A 240 24.58 11.35 9.70
C GLY A 240 25.04 11.26 8.24
N THR A 241 26.13 11.96 7.91
CA THR A 241 26.78 11.86 6.58
C THR A 241 27.14 10.41 6.19
N VAL A 242 27.53 9.55 7.14
CA VAL A 242 27.86 8.14 6.83
C VAL A 242 26.59 7.31 6.60
N PHE A 243 25.51 7.56 7.36
CA PHE A 243 24.21 6.96 7.10
C PHE A 243 23.67 7.37 5.72
N ASP A 244 23.75 8.64 5.32
CA ASP A 244 23.34 9.11 3.98
C ASP A 244 24.03 8.36 2.85
N VAL A 245 25.33 8.13 3.01
CA VAL A 245 26.09 7.34 2.04
C VAL A 245 25.61 5.90 2.02
N PHE A 246 25.34 5.28 3.18
CA PHE A 246 24.75 3.94 3.23
C PHE A 246 23.35 3.87 2.60
N HIS A 247 22.51 4.89 2.79
CA HIS A 247 21.22 5.02 2.11
C HIS A 247 21.40 5.13 0.60
N SER A 248 22.40 5.90 0.14
CA SER A 248 22.75 5.99 -1.27
C SER A 248 23.15 4.64 -1.87
N PHE A 249 23.93 3.81 -1.15
CA PHE A 249 24.27 2.45 -1.59
C PHE A 249 23.04 1.55 -1.81
N ILE A 250 21.96 1.74 -1.05
CA ILE A 250 20.72 0.97 -1.21
C ILE A 250 19.93 1.44 -2.45
N ALA A 251 20.08 2.71 -2.86
CA ALA A 251 19.34 3.26 -4.00
C ALA A 251 19.84 2.79 -5.38
N TYR A 252 21.01 2.15 -5.46
CA TYR A 252 21.63 1.69 -6.71
C TYR A 252 21.62 0.17 -6.84
N ASP A 253 22.50 -0.44 -7.64
CA ASP A 253 22.57 -1.88 -7.87
C ASP A 253 22.93 -2.67 -6.58
N SER A 254 22.26 -3.80 -6.36
CA SER A 254 22.42 -4.64 -5.16
C SER A 254 23.83 -5.24 -5.01
N ALA A 255 24.57 -5.42 -6.11
CA ALA A 255 25.93 -5.94 -6.14
C ALA A 255 26.91 -5.07 -5.35
N LEU A 256 26.66 -3.76 -5.24
CA LEU A 256 27.53 -2.82 -4.52
C LEU A 256 27.67 -3.18 -3.03
N LEU A 257 26.61 -3.71 -2.41
CA LEU A 257 26.62 -4.17 -1.02
C LEU A 257 26.73 -5.69 -0.87
N ALA A 258 26.56 -6.48 -1.93
CA ALA A 258 26.40 -7.94 -1.86
C ALA A 258 27.47 -8.67 -1.02
N LEU A 259 28.74 -8.23 -1.04
CA LEU A 259 29.81 -8.84 -0.26
C LEU A 259 29.66 -8.66 1.26
N HIS A 260 29.06 -7.55 1.69
CA HIS A 260 29.03 -7.09 3.08
C HIS A 260 27.62 -6.90 3.64
N LEU A 261 26.57 -7.08 2.83
CA LEU A 261 25.18 -6.79 3.20
C LEU A 261 24.77 -7.52 4.49
N ARG A 262 25.08 -8.82 4.61
CA ARG A 262 24.77 -9.60 5.83
C ARG A 262 25.42 -8.98 7.07
N ASP A 263 26.72 -8.70 7.01
CA ASP A 263 27.47 -8.17 8.15
C ASP A 263 27.00 -6.75 8.50
N LEU A 264 26.62 -5.96 7.50
CA LEU A 264 26.08 -4.61 7.66
C LEU A 264 24.72 -4.64 8.37
N LEU A 265 23.79 -5.51 7.94
CA LEU A 265 22.50 -5.72 8.61
C LEU A 265 22.68 -6.10 10.08
N MET A 266 23.60 -7.02 10.37
CA MET A 266 23.88 -7.45 11.75
C MET A 266 24.52 -6.34 12.58
N PHE A 267 25.41 -5.55 11.99
CA PHE A 267 25.99 -4.39 12.66
C PHE A 267 24.93 -3.33 12.99
N MET A 268 24.03 -3.01 12.06
CA MET A 268 23.00 -1.98 12.26
C MET A 268 22.01 -2.37 13.36
N ILE A 269 21.57 -3.63 13.40
CA ILE A 269 20.66 -4.09 14.47
C ILE A 269 21.36 -4.17 15.84
N GLU A 270 22.67 -4.41 15.87
CA GLU A 270 23.47 -4.33 17.10
C GLU A 270 23.64 -2.89 17.59
N LEU A 271 23.86 -1.94 16.67
CA LEU A 271 23.92 -0.51 16.98
C LEU A 271 22.57 -0.02 17.52
N ALA A 272 21.46 -0.36 16.86
CA ALA A 272 20.11 -0.01 17.31
C ALA A 272 19.80 -0.52 18.74
N GLY A 273 20.26 -1.73 19.08
CA GLY A 273 20.11 -2.32 20.41
C GLY A 273 21.12 -1.83 21.46
N ASN A 274 22.07 -0.95 21.11
CA ASN A 274 23.07 -0.47 22.05
C ASN A 274 22.54 0.69 22.89
N THR A 275 21.99 0.40 24.07
CA THR A 275 21.49 1.40 25.02
C THR A 275 22.57 2.31 25.64
N ASN A 276 23.84 2.17 25.24
CA ASN A 276 24.92 3.10 25.60
C ASN A 276 25.17 4.17 24.53
N ALA A 277 24.62 4.01 23.33
CA ALA A 277 24.63 5.03 22.29
C ALA A 277 23.45 6.00 22.48
N GLU A 278 23.55 7.18 21.87
CA GLU A 278 22.45 8.15 21.81
C GLU A 278 21.29 7.61 20.96
N ASP A 279 20.08 8.14 21.16
CA ASP A 279 18.89 7.62 20.50
C ASP A 279 18.89 7.86 18.98
N ASP A 280 19.40 8.99 18.52
CA ASP A 280 19.47 9.32 17.09
C ASP A 280 20.24 8.28 16.24
N PRO A 281 21.52 7.92 16.51
CA PRO A 281 22.21 6.90 15.72
C PRO A 281 21.59 5.50 15.84
N ARG A 282 20.85 5.21 16.91
CA ARG A 282 20.06 3.97 17.04
C ARG A 282 18.85 4.00 16.11
N SER A 283 18.15 5.13 16.04
CA SER A 283 17.02 5.37 15.13
C SER A 283 17.46 5.35 13.67
N GLN A 284 18.57 6.01 13.30
CA GLN A 284 19.12 5.98 11.93
C GLN A 284 19.52 4.56 11.52
N ALA A 285 20.09 3.76 12.42
CA ALA A 285 20.38 2.35 12.15
C ALA A 285 19.11 1.52 11.87
N LEU A 286 18.01 1.79 12.58
CA LEU A 286 16.71 1.17 12.30
C LEU A 286 16.11 1.66 10.99
N GLY A 287 16.21 2.95 10.68
CA GLY A 287 15.79 3.53 9.40
C GLY A 287 16.50 2.89 8.21
N PHE A 288 17.83 2.70 8.31
CA PHE A 288 18.60 1.93 7.31
C PHE A 288 18.09 0.50 7.15
N LEU A 289 17.77 -0.19 8.25
CA LEU A 289 17.24 -1.56 8.21
C LEU A 289 15.87 -1.61 7.53
N ILE A 290 14.96 -0.69 7.86
CA ILE A 290 13.64 -0.57 7.22
C ILE A 290 13.82 -0.41 5.72
N GLN A 291 14.63 0.57 5.29
CA GLN A 291 14.88 0.84 3.88
C GLN A 291 15.52 -0.35 3.15
N THR A 292 16.47 -1.04 3.80
CA THR A 292 17.11 -2.24 3.23
C THR A 292 16.11 -3.39 3.07
N VAL A 293 15.20 -3.56 4.04
CA VAL A 293 14.15 -4.59 3.96
C VAL A 293 13.21 -4.33 2.79
N SER A 294 12.84 -3.07 2.52
CA SER A 294 11.99 -2.71 1.38
C SER A 294 12.67 -2.94 0.02
N PHE A 295 13.92 -2.48 -0.13
CA PHE A 295 14.60 -2.48 -1.44
C PHE A 295 15.49 -3.70 -1.73
N ARG A 296 15.77 -4.53 -0.71
CA ARG A 296 16.63 -5.72 -0.81
C ARG A 296 15.97 -6.97 -0.24
N ARG A 297 14.63 -7.03 -0.26
CA ARG A 297 13.88 -8.14 0.34
C ARG A 297 14.35 -9.47 -0.20
N MET A 298 14.57 -9.63 -1.51
CA MET A 298 14.98 -10.91 -2.08
C MET A 298 16.37 -11.33 -1.58
N LYS A 299 17.32 -10.39 -1.51
CA LYS A 299 18.65 -10.68 -0.97
C LYS A 299 18.58 -11.08 0.51
N ILE A 300 17.72 -10.46 1.31
CA ILE A 300 17.51 -10.84 2.72
C ILE A 300 16.84 -12.21 2.82
N GLN A 301 15.81 -12.48 2.01
CA GLN A 301 15.10 -13.76 1.95
C GLN A 301 16.05 -14.93 1.64
N ALA A 302 17.07 -14.69 0.78
CA ALA A 302 18.10 -15.66 0.45
C ALA A 302 19.13 -15.87 1.59
N MET A 303 19.23 -14.95 2.55
CA MET A 303 20.12 -15.06 3.70
C MET A 303 19.48 -15.82 4.84
N LYS A 304 19.89 -17.08 4.99
CA LYS A 304 19.41 -17.93 6.09
C LYS A 304 19.59 -17.27 7.47
N ASP A 305 18.51 -17.29 8.24
CA ASP A 305 18.37 -16.86 9.64
C ASP A 305 18.40 -15.33 9.87
N VAL A 306 18.70 -14.51 8.85
CA VAL A 306 18.81 -13.04 9.01
C VAL A 306 17.47 -12.40 9.37
N GLY A 307 16.39 -12.71 8.66
CA GLY A 307 15.05 -12.20 8.98
C GLY A 307 14.63 -12.53 10.42
N ALA A 308 14.93 -13.75 10.87
CA ALA A 308 14.64 -14.20 12.23
C ALA A 308 15.45 -13.42 13.28
N GLU A 309 16.74 -13.21 13.04
CA GLU A 309 17.60 -12.43 13.95
C GLU A 309 17.17 -10.96 14.03
N LEU A 310 16.81 -10.34 12.89
CA LEU A 310 16.30 -8.97 12.85
C LEU A 310 14.99 -8.85 13.64
N MET A 311 14.03 -9.74 13.38
CA MET A 311 12.73 -9.74 14.08
C MET A 311 12.90 -9.89 15.59
N VAL A 312 13.67 -10.89 16.04
CA VAL A 312 13.86 -11.15 17.48
C VAL A 312 14.61 -9.99 18.14
N LYS A 313 15.63 -9.39 17.51
CA LYS A 313 16.33 -8.24 18.08
C LYS A 313 15.46 -6.99 18.11
N ALA A 314 14.65 -6.75 17.08
CA ALA A 314 13.67 -5.65 17.08
C ALA A 314 12.71 -5.78 18.27
N MET A 315 12.17 -6.98 18.54
CA MET A 315 11.36 -7.22 19.75
C MET A 315 12.08 -6.87 21.06
N HIS A 316 13.40 -7.08 21.14
CA HIS A 316 14.18 -6.71 22.32
C HIS A 316 14.37 -5.20 22.44
N ILE A 317 14.47 -4.47 21.33
CA ILE A 317 14.58 -3.00 21.33
C ILE A 317 13.26 -2.36 21.79
N VAL A 318 12.11 -2.95 21.44
CA VAL A 318 10.78 -2.49 21.89
C VAL A 318 10.62 -2.51 23.42
N ILE A 319 11.42 -3.30 24.15
CA ILE A 319 11.41 -3.34 25.63
C ILE A 319 11.77 -1.97 26.23
N ASP A 320 12.55 -1.16 25.52
CA ASP A 320 12.96 0.18 25.98
C ASP A 320 11.87 1.24 25.81
N LEU A 321 10.69 0.89 25.28
CA LEU A 321 9.58 1.82 25.10
C LEU A 321 9.13 2.42 26.44
N ASP A 322 9.28 3.73 26.60
CA ASP A 322 8.64 4.47 27.68
C ASP A 322 7.18 4.81 27.30
N SER A 323 6.28 4.72 28.27
CA SER A 323 4.85 4.91 28.01
C SER A 323 4.39 6.36 28.04
N ASP A 324 5.26 7.28 28.46
CA ASP A 324 4.88 8.67 28.72
C ASP A 324 5.16 9.57 27.49
N ASP A 325 6.07 9.16 26.61
CA ASP A 325 6.53 9.85 25.40
C ASP A 325 5.74 9.38 24.17
N GLU A 326 4.48 9.81 24.11
CA GLU A 326 3.62 9.52 22.96
C GLU A 326 3.99 10.33 21.68
N GLU A 327 4.81 11.37 21.80
CA GLU A 327 5.07 12.36 20.74
C GLU A 327 6.47 12.24 20.09
N ASP A 328 7.47 11.67 20.78
CA ASP A 328 8.85 11.60 20.25
C ASP A 328 9.13 10.27 19.53
N MET A 329 9.85 10.33 18.40
CA MET A 329 10.31 9.14 17.65
C MET A 329 11.50 8.49 18.34
N SER A 330 11.23 7.63 19.34
CA SER A 330 12.26 6.85 20.03
C SER A 330 12.70 5.62 19.22
N PRO A 331 13.91 5.08 19.46
CA PRO A 331 14.38 3.85 18.81
C PRO A 331 13.42 2.66 19.00
N ALA A 332 12.73 2.59 20.15
CA ALA A 332 11.73 1.56 20.41
C ALA A 332 10.52 1.65 19.48
N ARG A 333 10.11 2.86 19.08
CA ARG A 333 9.02 3.08 18.11
C ARG A 333 9.46 2.76 16.70
N VAL A 334 10.65 3.20 16.29
CA VAL A 334 11.20 2.84 14.97
C VAL A 334 11.40 1.32 14.86
N ALA A 335 11.71 0.63 15.96
CA ALA A 335 11.79 -0.83 15.98
C ALA A 335 10.42 -1.50 15.78
N ILE A 336 9.31 -0.88 16.18
CA ILE A 336 7.96 -1.36 15.87
C ILE A 336 7.72 -1.24 14.36
N SER A 337 8.08 -0.12 13.73
CA SER A 337 8.01 0.04 12.27
C SER A 337 8.90 -0.97 11.53
N LEU A 338 10.06 -1.33 12.08
CA LEU A 338 10.88 -2.41 11.52
C LEU A 338 10.19 -3.78 11.62
N ILE A 339 9.49 -4.08 12.72
CA ILE A 339 8.72 -5.32 12.86
C ILE A 339 7.64 -5.41 11.79
N ASP A 340 6.90 -4.33 11.60
CA ASP A 340 5.88 -4.21 10.55
C ASP A 340 6.49 -4.38 9.14
N GLN A 341 7.56 -3.65 8.83
CA GLN A 341 8.24 -3.76 7.54
C GLN A 341 8.78 -5.18 7.28
N LEU A 342 9.34 -5.84 8.31
CA LEU A 342 9.80 -7.22 8.21
C LEU A 342 8.65 -8.18 7.90
N ALA A 343 7.49 -7.99 8.53
CA ALA A 343 6.31 -8.81 8.29
C ALA A 343 5.78 -8.64 6.86
N ASN A 344 5.70 -7.39 6.38
CA ASN A 344 5.22 -7.06 5.03
C ASN A 344 6.13 -7.61 3.91
N GLU A 345 7.46 -7.55 4.09
CA GLU A 345 8.40 -7.83 3.00
C GLU A 345 8.95 -9.25 2.97
N LEU A 346 8.93 -9.97 4.10
CA LEU A 346 9.59 -11.27 4.22
C LEU A 346 8.59 -12.40 4.46
N PRO A 347 8.89 -13.64 4.01
CA PRO A 347 8.01 -14.79 4.21
C PRO A 347 7.71 -15.03 5.70
N PRO A 348 6.46 -15.35 6.09
CA PRO A 348 6.08 -15.54 7.49
C PRO A 348 6.94 -16.57 8.25
N ARG A 349 7.44 -17.60 7.56
CA ARG A 349 8.35 -18.59 8.14
C ARG A 349 9.68 -18.01 8.61
N GLN A 350 10.14 -16.91 8.01
CA GLN A 350 11.41 -16.27 8.36
C GLN A 350 11.28 -15.23 9.46
N VAL A 351 10.09 -14.64 9.65
CA VAL A 351 9.89 -13.50 10.56
C VAL A 351 8.77 -13.75 11.59
N ILE A 352 7.59 -14.17 11.16
CA ILE A 352 6.46 -14.40 12.07
C ILE A 352 6.67 -15.65 12.94
N VAL A 353 7.16 -16.75 12.38
CA VAL A 353 7.45 -17.96 13.18
C VAL A 353 8.43 -17.66 14.32
N PRO A 354 9.59 -17.00 14.10
CA PRO A 354 10.45 -16.55 15.19
C PRO A 354 9.77 -15.64 16.22
N LEU A 355 8.92 -14.70 15.78
CA LEU A 355 8.14 -13.85 16.69
C LEU A 355 7.22 -14.70 17.58
N LEU A 356 6.48 -15.64 17.00
CA LEU A 356 5.57 -16.53 17.72
C LEU A 356 6.31 -17.48 18.67
N GLU A 357 7.54 -17.89 18.35
CA GLU A 357 8.38 -18.66 19.27
C GLU A 357 8.81 -17.83 20.51
N GLN A 358 9.06 -16.53 20.34
CA GLN A 358 9.40 -15.62 21.45
C GLN A 358 8.18 -15.16 22.25
N PHE A 359 7.02 -15.07 21.62
CA PHE A 359 5.81 -14.48 22.20
C PHE A 359 5.46 -15.05 23.60
N PRO A 360 5.41 -16.38 23.85
CA PRO A 360 5.11 -16.91 25.18
C PRO A 360 6.14 -16.51 26.26
N ILE A 361 7.41 -16.36 25.87
CA ILE A 361 8.51 -15.99 26.77
C ILE A 361 8.33 -14.53 27.20
N PHE A 362 8.04 -13.65 26.24
CA PHE A 362 7.83 -12.22 26.48
C PHE A 362 6.52 -11.97 27.24
N ALA A 363 5.40 -12.55 26.79
CA ALA A 363 4.06 -12.34 27.34
C ALA A 363 3.91 -12.79 28.80
N THR A 364 4.75 -13.72 29.28
CA THR A 364 4.71 -14.23 30.66
C THR A 364 5.87 -13.74 31.53
N HIS A 365 6.70 -12.85 31.00
CA HIS A 365 7.87 -12.35 31.71
C HIS A 365 7.50 -11.49 32.94
N GLN A 366 8.36 -11.47 33.95
CA GLN A 366 8.12 -10.74 35.21
C GLN A 366 8.18 -9.22 35.01
N ASP A 367 9.10 -8.75 34.17
CA ASP A 367 9.21 -7.35 33.79
C ASP A 367 8.07 -6.96 32.83
N PRO A 368 7.22 -5.97 33.16
CA PRO A 368 6.09 -5.55 32.32
C PRO A 368 6.49 -5.09 30.92
N ARG A 369 7.71 -4.58 30.74
CA ARG A 369 8.16 -4.08 29.42
C ARG A 369 8.26 -5.18 28.37
N TYR A 370 8.65 -6.39 28.78
CA TYR A 370 8.62 -7.57 27.90
C TYR A 370 7.19 -7.94 27.51
N ARG A 371 6.24 -7.86 28.45
CA ARG A 371 4.82 -8.17 28.19
C ARG A 371 4.19 -7.15 27.24
N MET A 372 4.56 -5.87 27.37
CA MET A 372 4.19 -4.81 26.42
C MET A 372 4.77 -5.10 25.03
N ALA A 373 6.07 -5.35 24.93
CA ALA A 373 6.74 -5.66 23.66
C ALA A 373 6.14 -6.88 22.96
N ALA A 374 5.76 -7.93 23.71
CA ALA A 374 5.06 -9.10 23.14
C ALA A 374 3.78 -8.71 22.39
N MET A 375 2.95 -7.86 23.01
CA MET A 375 1.70 -7.47 22.38
C MET A 375 1.93 -6.52 21.20
N LEU A 376 2.77 -5.49 21.38
CA LEU A 376 3.01 -4.51 20.33
C LEU A 376 3.66 -5.16 19.11
N ALA A 377 4.61 -6.08 19.30
CA ALA A 377 5.21 -6.83 18.19
C ALA A 377 4.17 -7.69 17.46
N LEU A 378 3.35 -8.45 18.18
CA LEU A 378 2.32 -9.29 17.55
C LEU A 378 1.27 -8.46 16.81
N GLY A 379 0.83 -7.35 17.39
CA GLY A 379 -0.14 -6.44 16.79
C GLY A 379 0.37 -5.80 15.51
N ASN A 380 1.58 -5.23 15.53
CA ASN A 380 2.15 -4.58 14.34
C ASN A 380 2.64 -5.58 13.28
N ALA A 381 2.94 -6.82 13.65
CA ALA A 381 3.24 -7.86 12.66
C ALA A 381 1.98 -8.44 11.98
N ALA A 382 0.78 -8.11 12.48
CA ALA A 382 -0.49 -8.65 11.98
C ALA A 382 -0.79 -8.22 10.54
N GLU A 383 -0.60 -6.94 10.24
CA GLU A 383 -0.85 -6.32 8.92
C GLU A 383 0.01 -6.96 7.81
N GLY A 384 1.27 -7.28 8.10
CA GLY A 384 2.16 -7.85 7.10
C GLY A 384 1.96 -9.34 6.80
N ALA A 385 1.28 -10.09 7.69
CA ALA A 385 1.06 -11.53 7.52
C ALA A 385 -0.28 -12.01 8.13
N PRO A 386 -1.41 -11.41 7.71
CA PRO A 386 -2.71 -11.67 8.31
C PRO A 386 -3.16 -13.12 8.12
N ASP A 387 -2.95 -13.72 6.95
CA ASP A 387 -3.38 -15.09 6.65
C ASP A 387 -2.63 -16.09 7.53
N PHE A 388 -1.30 -15.96 7.63
CA PHE A 388 -0.48 -16.86 8.42
C PHE A 388 -0.77 -16.73 9.91
N ILE A 389 -0.84 -15.50 10.44
CA ILE A 389 -1.12 -15.28 11.88
C ILE A 389 -2.51 -15.81 12.24
N SER A 390 -3.51 -15.63 11.37
CA SER A 390 -4.86 -16.17 11.56
C SER A 390 -4.84 -17.69 11.82
N THR A 391 -4.03 -18.44 11.06
CA THR A 391 -3.88 -19.90 11.30
C THR A 391 -3.29 -20.27 12.66
N GLN A 392 -2.58 -19.34 13.30
CA GLN A 392 -1.89 -19.53 14.58
C GLN A 392 -2.54 -18.77 15.74
N LEU A 393 -3.63 -18.04 15.51
CA LEU A 393 -4.19 -17.11 16.49
C LEU A 393 -4.90 -17.82 17.65
N GLN A 394 -5.66 -18.88 17.37
CA GLN A 394 -6.52 -19.55 18.38
C GLN A 394 -5.77 -19.95 19.67
N PRO A 395 -4.57 -20.56 19.61
CA PRO A 395 -3.81 -20.89 20.82
C PRO A 395 -3.27 -19.68 21.59
N LEU A 396 -3.15 -18.50 20.96
CA LEU A 396 -2.61 -17.28 21.55
C LEU A 396 -3.67 -16.48 22.32
N LEU A 397 -4.95 -16.57 21.92
CA LEU A 397 -6.07 -15.79 22.49
C LEU A 397 -6.14 -15.84 24.02
N PRO A 398 -5.98 -16.99 24.71
CA PRO A 398 -5.99 -17.00 26.18
C PRO A 398 -4.87 -16.15 26.80
N THR A 399 -3.70 -16.08 26.17
CA THR A 399 -2.57 -15.27 26.63
C THR A 399 -2.83 -13.79 26.37
N ILE A 400 -3.37 -13.43 25.19
CA ILE A 400 -3.78 -12.07 24.85
C ILE A 400 -4.81 -11.54 25.84
N ILE A 401 -5.84 -12.33 26.16
CA ILE A 401 -6.88 -11.98 27.15
C ILE A 401 -6.26 -11.75 28.55
N ASN A 402 -5.25 -12.53 28.92
CA ASN A 402 -4.54 -12.33 30.18
C ASN A 402 -3.76 -11.01 30.19
N LEU A 403 -3.15 -10.61 29.07
CA LEU A 403 -2.46 -9.31 28.93
C LEU A 403 -3.44 -8.13 29.02
N LEU A 404 -4.64 -8.25 28.43
CA LEU A 404 -5.72 -7.26 28.60
C LEU A 404 -6.14 -7.09 30.06
N CYS A 405 -5.94 -8.14 30.87
CA CYS A 405 -6.26 -8.17 32.30
C CYS A 405 -5.03 -8.00 33.23
N ASP A 406 -3.87 -7.61 32.70
CA ASP A 406 -2.59 -7.57 33.43
C ASP A 406 -2.66 -6.70 34.71
N PRO A 407 -1.92 -7.00 35.80
CA PRO A 407 -1.89 -6.08 36.95
C PRO A 407 -1.39 -4.66 36.62
N GLU A 408 -0.50 -4.48 35.65
CA GLU A 408 0.11 -3.20 35.31
C GLU A 408 -0.69 -2.45 34.24
N LEU A 409 -1.04 -1.17 34.51
CA LEU A 409 -1.83 -0.35 33.58
C LEU A 409 -1.14 -0.14 32.22
N LYS A 410 0.18 0.04 32.21
CA LYS A 410 0.98 0.20 30.99
C LYS A 410 0.88 -1.04 30.08
N VAL A 411 0.84 -2.24 30.67
CA VAL A 411 0.66 -3.50 29.93
C VAL A 411 -0.75 -3.59 29.37
N ARG A 412 -1.78 -3.21 30.12
CA ARG A 412 -3.16 -3.19 29.60
C ARG A 412 -3.35 -2.23 28.44
N HIS A 413 -2.72 -1.05 28.51
CA HIS A 413 -2.72 -0.09 27.41
C HIS A 413 -2.09 -0.69 26.14
N ALA A 414 -0.86 -1.22 26.25
CA ALA A 414 -0.21 -1.90 25.13
C ALA A 414 -1.01 -3.12 24.62
N ALA A 415 -1.67 -3.85 25.52
CA ALA A 415 -2.56 -4.96 25.19
C ALA A 415 -3.77 -4.51 24.34
N LEU A 416 -4.37 -3.35 24.67
CA LEU A 416 -5.46 -2.76 23.87
C LEU A 416 -4.96 -2.28 22.51
N VAL A 417 -3.79 -1.63 22.44
CA VAL A 417 -3.20 -1.18 21.17
C VAL A 417 -2.94 -2.38 20.24
N GLY A 418 -2.24 -3.41 20.72
CA GLY A 418 -2.01 -4.59 19.88
C GLY A 418 -3.28 -5.38 19.57
N LEU A 419 -4.33 -5.28 20.39
CA LEU A 419 -5.63 -5.89 20.12
C LEU A 419 -6.34 -5.16 18.97
N ILE A 420 -6.25 -3.83 18.92
CA ILE A 420 -6.78 -3.03 17.80
C ILE A 420 -6.14 -3.51 16.51
N HIS A 421 -4.80 -3.51 16.42
CA HIS A 421 -4.11 -3.91 15.18
C HIS A 421 -4.41 -5.37 14.78
N LEU A 422 -4.51 -6.29 15.74
CA LEU A 422 -4.93 -7.66 15.41
C LEU A 422 -6.39 -7.73 14.95
N ALA A 423 -7.28 -6.94 15.54
CA ALA A 423 -8.69 -6.96 15.16
C ALA A 423 -8.94 -6.26 13.82
N GLU A 424 -8.09 -5.32 13.40
CA GLU A 424 -8.16 -4.66 12.09
C GLU A 424 -8.02 -5.69 10.96
N GLU A 425 -7.16 -6.69 11.14
CA GLU A 425 -6.87 -7.71 10.14
C GLU A 425 -7.72 -8.99 10.28
N MET A 426 -8.03 -9.42 11.51
CA MET A 426 -8.57 -10.79 11.76
C MET A 426 -9.55 -10.85 12.95
N ALA A 427 -10.45 -9.86 13.05
CA ALA A 427 -11.49 -9.84 14.10
C ALA A 427 -12.44 -11.04 14.06
N ASP A 428 -12.75 -11.58 12.88
CA ASP A 428 -13.61 -12.75 12.67
C ASP A 428 -12.98 -14.02 13.26
N GLU A 429 -11.67 -14.19 13.12
CA GLU A 429 -10.92 -15.28 13.74
C GLU A 429 -10.98 -15.24 15.28
N MET A 430 -11.17 -14.06 15.87
CA MET A 430 -11.35 -13.92 17.31
C MET A 430 -12.76 -14.24 17.81
N ALA A 431 -13.71 -14.53 16.92
CA ALA A 431 -15.11 -14.78 17.28
C ALA A 431 -15.25 -15.88 18.34
N SER A 432 -14.43 -16.93 18.32
CA SER A 432 -14.50 -18.02 19.32
C SER A 432 -14.33 -17.55 20.78
N HIS A 433 -13.68 -16.39 20.99
CA HIS A 433 -13.42 -15.79 22.30
C HIS A 433 -14.00 -14.37 22.43
N HIS A 434 -14.91 -13.96 21.54
CA HIS A 434 -15.47 -12.61 21.51
C HIS A 434 -15.98 -12.15 22.90
N GLN A 435 -16.58 -13.08 23.66
CA GLN A 435 -17.16 -12.76 24.97
C GLN A 435 -16.09 -12.35 25.97
N GLN A 436 -15.03 -13.16 26.11
CA GLN A 436 -13.96 -12.87 27.05
C GLN A 436 -13.21 -11.58 26.68
N ILE A 437 -13.04 -11.33 25.37
CA ILE A 437 -12.37 -10.14 24.87
C ILE A 437 -13.21 -8.88 25.16
N ILE A 438 -14.49 -8.86 24.77
CA ILE A 438 -15.40 -7.74 25.03
C ILE A 438 -15.50 -7.47 26.55
N GLU A 439 -15.62 -8.50 27.38
CA GLU A 439 -15.63 -8.36 28.84
C GLU A 439 -14.31 -7.74 29.37
N ALA A 440 -13.15 -8.12 28.82
CA ALA A 440 -11.85 -7.55 29.21
C ALA A 440 -11.71 -6.09 28.77
N VAL A 441 -12.16 -5.73 27.57
CA VAL A 441 -12.18 -4.35 27.06
C VAL A 441 -13.09 -3.47 27.92
N LEU A 442 -14.31 -3.93 28.22
CA LEU A 442 -15.24 -3.21 29.08
C LEU A 442 -14.70 -3.01 30.50
N LYS A 443 -14.03 -4.01 31.07
CA LYS A 443 -13.39 -3.89 32.38
C LYS A 443 -12.30 -2.82 32.39
N ASN A 444 -11.52 -2.71 31.31
CA ASN A 444 -10.53 -1.65 31.16
C ASN A 444 -11.18 -0.27 31.08
N LEU A 445 -12.23 -0.14 30.26
CA LEU A 445 -13.01 1.08 30.12
C LEU A 445 -13.61 1.54 31.45
N GLU A 446 -14.26 0.63 32.19
CA GLU A 446 -14.86 0.92 33.50
C GLU A 446 -13.80 1.33 34.53
N SER A 447 -12.68 0.62 34.58
CA SER A 447 -11.58 0.92 35.49
C SER A 447 -10.99 2.30 35.23
N ALA A 448 -10.73 2.64 33.97
CA ALA A 448 -10.15 3.92 33.59
C ALA A 448 -11.14 5.08 33.78
N SER A 449 -12.43 4.87 33.45
CA SER A 449 -13.49 5.87 33.65
C SER A 449 -13.76 6.21 35.12
N GLN A 450 -13.39 5.32 36.06
CA GLN A 450 -13.48 5.55 37.51
C GLN A 450 -12.17 6.10 38.10
N GLY A 451 -11.09 6.09 37.32
CA GLY A 451 -9.77 6.57 37.71
C GLY A 451 -9.68 8.10 37.69
N PRO A 452 -8.50 8.65 38.05
CA PRO A 452 -8.19 10.06 37.82
C PRO A 452 -8.20 10.39 36.32
N SER A 453 -8.63 11.61 35.97
CA SER A 453 -8.56 12.16 34.60
C SER A 453 -7.10 12.54 34.27
N ASP A 454 -6.23 11.54 34.16
CA ASP A 454 -4.83 11.68 33.75
C ASP A 454 -4.59 11.08 32.35
N LYS A 455 -3.43 11.37 31.75
CA LYS A 455 -3.07 10.95 30.38
C LYS A 455 -3.25 9.45 30.18
N THR A 456 -2.77 8.63 31.13
CA THR A 456 -2.86 7.17 31.04
C THR A 456 -4.30 6.65 31.03
N ASN A 457 -5.17 7.11 31.92
CA ASN A 457 -6.57 6.66 31.93
C ASN A 457 -7.32 7.17 30.70
N ILE A 458 -7.02 8.39 30.22
CA ILE A 458 -7.58 8.92 28.97
C ILE A 458 -7.18 8.05 27.77
N SER A 459 -5.89 7.69 27.63
CA SER A 459 -5.43 6.79 26.56
C SER A 459 -6.08 5.42 26.64
N ILE A 460 -6.22 4.83 27.84
CA ILE A 460 -6.94 3.55 28.01
C ILE A 460 -8.41 3.65 27.59
N ILE A 461 -9.12 4.74 27.93
CA ILE A 461 -10.50 4.95 27.49
C ILE A 461 -10.57 5.02 25.97
N ARG A 462 -9.69 5.81 25.34
CA ARG A 462 -9.60 5.94 23.89
C ARG A 462 -9.32 4.59 23.22
N CYS A 463 -8.33 3.83 23.68
CA CYS A 463 -8.01 2.51 23.13
C CYS A 463 -9.12 1.47 23.39
N ALA A 464 -9.83 1.54 24.52
CA ALA A 464 -10.97 0.64 24.75
C ALA A 464 -12.13 0.95 23.79
N CYS A 465 -12.39 2.22 23.50
CA CYS A 465 -13.34 2.61 22.46
C CYS A 465 -12.84 2.17 21.06
N GLY A 466 -11.56 2.38 20.74
CA GLY A 466 -10.95 1.95 19.48
C GLY A 466 -11.06 0.44 19.27
N ALA A 467 -10.78 -0.37 20.29
CA ALA A 467 -10.97 -1.82 20.20
C ALA A 467 -12.44 -2.18 19.90
N LEU A 468 -13.41 -1.50 20.52
CA LEU A 468 -14.83 -1.73 20.23
C LEU A 468 -15.25 -1.24 18.84
N ASP A 469 -14.62 -0.21 18.31
CA ASP A 469 -14.79 0.29 16.93
C ASP A 469 -14.36 -0.80 15.95
N THR A 470 -13.11 -1.27 16.06
CA THR A 470 -12.57 -2.34 15.21
C THR A 470 -13.36 -3.65 15.32
N PHE A 471 -13.70 -4.09 16.53
CA PHE A 471 -14.53 -5.29 16.73
C PHE A 471 -15.96 -5.12 16.23
N GLY A 472 -16.47 -3.89 16.22
CA GLY A 472 -17.74 -3.55 15.59
C GLY A 472 -17.70 -3.93 14.12
N ASP A 473 -16.70 -3.46 13.39
CA ASP A 473 -16.59 -3.67 11.95
C ASP A 473 -16.28 -5.13 11.56
N GLY A 474 -15.61 -5.90 12.42
CA GLY A 474 -15.10 -7.22 12.06
C GLY A 474 -15.80 -8.47 12.63
N ILE A 475 -16.75 -8.36 13.57
CA ILE A 475 -17.46 -9.53 14.13
C ILE A 475 -18.84 -9.76 13.47
N ASP A 476 -19.24 -11.04 13.35
CA ASP A 476 -20.59 -11.46 12.94
C ASP A 476 -21.72 -10.67 13.64
N THR A 477 -22.66 -10.21 12.83
CA THR A 477 -23.78 -9.35 13.23
C THR A 477 -24.64 -9.95 14.35
N LYS A 478 -24.77 -11.27 14.46
CA LYS A 478 -25.52 -11.94 15.54
C LYS A 478 -24.84 -11.78 16.88
N ILE A 479 -23.50 -11.82 16.90
CA ILE A 479 -22.74 -11.59 18.13
C ILE A 479 -22.94 -10.14 18.53
N MET A 480 -22.78 -9.18 17.61
CA MET A 480 -22.95 -7.77 17.97
C MET A 480 -24.39 -7.44 18.39
N ALA A 481 -25.41 -8.04 17.77
CA ALA A 481 -26.80 -7.91 18.21
C ALA A 481 -27.03 -8.35 19.67
N GLN A 482 -26.24 -9.31 20.18
CA GLN A 482 -26.29 -9.76 21.57
C GLN A 482 -25.61 -8.76 22.54
N TYR A 483 -24.44 -8.22 22.19
CA TYR A 483 -23.64 -7.38 23.09
C TYR A 483 -23.88 -5.88 22.94
N GLY A 484 -24.11 -5.41 21.72
CA GLY A 484 -24.33 -4.00 21.35
C GLY A 484 -25.29 -3.24 22.28
N PRO A 485 -26.45 -3.80 22.69
CA PRO A 485 -27.34 -3.17 23.67
C PRO A 485 -26.66 -2.76 25.00
N THR A 486 -25.66 -3.53 25.44
CA THR A 486 -24.90 -3.25 26.67
C THR A 486 -23.73 -2.28 26.46
N LEU A 487 -23.29 -2.10 25.21
CA LEU A 487 -22.17 -1.23 24.82
C LEU A 487 -22.62 0.21 24.53
N ILE A 488 -23.81 0.40 23.96
CA ILE A 488 -24.34 1.72 23.56
C ILE A 488 -24.43 2.68 24.74
N GLY A 489 -24.96 2.22 25.88
CA GLY A 489 -25.13 3.06 27.08
C GLY A 489 -23.82 3.68 27.59
N PRO A 490 -22.78 2.86 27.85
CA PRO A 490 -21.44 3.35 28.16
C PRO A 490 -20.87 4.34 27.15
N MET A 491 -20.97 4.08 25.84
CA MET A 491 -20.45 4.97 24.81
C MET A 491 -21.18 6.33 24.77
N VAL A 492 -22.52 6.32 24.84
CA VAL A 492 -23.32 7.55 24.91
C VAL A 492 -22.93 8.40 26.13
N LYS A 493 -22.62 7.76 27.27
CA LYS A 493 -22.15 8.47 28.47
C LYS A 493 -20.79 9.15 28.27
N LEU A 494 -19.88 8.55 27.48
CA LEU A 494 -18.57 9.13 27.19
C LEU A 494 -18.65 10.37 26.29
N LEU A 495 -19.75 10.57 25.55
CA LEU A 495 -19.98 11.79 24.78
C LEU A 495 -20.10 13.04 25.67
N ASP A 496 -20.39 12.88 26.97
CA ASP A 496 -20.43 13.94 27.97
C ASP A 496 -19.07 14.19 28.67
N HIS A 497 -17.99 13.49 28.27
CA HIS A 497 -16.67 13.64 28.87
C HIS A 497 -16.09 15.06 28.67
N GLU A 498 -15.05 15.46 29.40
CA GLU A 498 -14.41 16.77 29.20
C GLU A 498 -13.44 16.77 28.01
N ASP A 499 -12.68 15.70 27.85
CA ASP A 499 -11.76 15.46 26.74
C ASP A 499 -12.47 15.19 25.41
N TYR A 500 -12.11 15.92 24.35
CA TYR A 500 -12.68 15.78 23.01
C TYR A 500 -12.31 14.47 22.34
N GLY A 501 -11.12 13.93 22.61
CA GLY A 501 -10.69 12.67 22.03
C GLY A 501 -11.44 11.46 22.58
N VAL A 502 -11.77 11.47 23.87
CA VAL A 502 -12.66 10.47 24.47
C VAL A 502 -14.03 10.49 23.78
N LYS A 503 -14.57 11.69 23.52
CA LYS A 503 -15.83 11.82 22.76
C LYS A 503 -15.69 11.30 21.34
N ALA A 504 -14.58 11.59 20.67
CA ALA A 504 -14.33 11.20 19.30
C ALA A 504 -14.26 9.68 19.18
N ALA A 505 -13.48 9.03 20.05
CA ALA A 505 -13.38 7.57 20.10
C ALA A 505 -14.72 6.90 20.45
N ALA A 506 -15.49 7.48 21.38
CA ALA A 506 -16.83 6.97 21.70
C ALA A 506 -17.85 7.15 20.57
N ALA A 507 -17.73 8.22 19.77
CA ALA A 507 -18.55 8.42 18.59
C ALA A 507 -18.25 7.34 17.54
N SER A 508 -16.97 7.14 17.19
CA SER A 508 -16.54 6.10 16.25
C SER A 508 -17.05 4.71 16.64
N ALA A 509 -16.84 4.31 17.89
CA ALA A 509 -17.35 3.03 18.41
C ALA A 509 -18.88 2.89 18.30
N LEU A 510 -19.66 3.98 18.51
CA LEU A 510 -21.11 3.95 18.28
C LEU A 510 -21.47 3.73 16.80
N GLY A 511 -20.68 4.31 15.88
CA GLY A 511 -20.81 4.11 14.45
C GLY A 511 -20.62 2.64 14.05
N ALA A 512 -19.51 2.02 14.46
CA ALA A 512 -19.22 0.62 14.17
C ALA A 512 -20.21 -0.35 14.82
N ILE A 513 -20.56 -0.13 16.10
CA ILE A 513 -21.58 -0.94 16.78
C ILE A 513 -22.92 -0.86 16.01
N ALA A 514 -23.29 0.33 15.53
CA ALA A 514 -24.51 0.49 14.74
C ALA A 514 -24.43 -0.25 13.39
N ALA A 515 -23.32 -0.12 12.66
CA ALA A 515 -23.08 -0.81 11.40
C ALA A 515 -23.25 -2.33 11.55
N SER A 516 -22.63 -2.90 12.58
CA SER A 516 -22.63 -4.33 12.87
C SER A 516 -23.95 -4.88 13.42
N MET A 517 -24.73 -4.06 14.15
CA MET A 517 -26.07 -4.44 14.59
C MET A 517 -27.12 -4.37 13.45
N GLU A 518 -26.82 -3.70 12.34
CA GLU A 518 -27.75 -3.42 11.25
C GLU A 518 -29.15 -2.99 11.77
N LYS A 519 -30.20 -3.71 11.38
CA LYS A 519 -31.60 -3.43 11.73
C LYS A 519 -31.88 -3.55 13.23
N ASP A 520 -31.08 -4.31 13.99
CA ASP A 520 -31.23 -4.44 15.43
C ASP A 520 -30.80 -3.18 16.19
N PHE A 521 -30.11 -2.24 15.52
CA PHE A 521 -29.78 -0.92 16.07
C PHE A 521 -31.00 0.03 16.16
N GLN A 522 -32.07 -0.23 15.40
CA GLN A 522 -33.24 0.64 15.27
C GLN A 522 -33.82 1.16 16.61
N PRO A 523 -33.93 0.37 17.70
CA PRO A 523 -34.45 0.85 18.98
C PRO A 523 -33.61 1.95 19.65
N TYR A 524 -32.33 2.07 19.28
CA TYR A 524 -31.37 2.99 19.89
C TYR A 524 -31.12 4.24 19.02
N PHE A 525 -31.41 4.14 17.73
CA PHE A 525 -31.14 5.14 16.70
C PHE A 525 -31.49 6.57 17.12
N GLU A 526 -32.74 6.84 17.52
CA GLU A 526 -33.18 8.22 17.83
C GLU A 526 -32.37 8.86 18.98
N ASN A 527 -32.04 8.08 20.02
CA ASN A 527 -31.29 8.58 21.18
C ASN A 527 -29.82 8.83 20.84
N VAL A 528 -29.22 7.94 20.04
CA VAL A 528 -27.83 8.10 19.58
C VAL A 528 -27.72 9.29 18.63
N MET A 529 -28.63 9.42 17.66
CA MET A 529 -28.67 10.57 16.74
C MET A 529 -28.83 11.90 17.47
N LYS A 530 -29.65 11.96 18.51
CA LYS A 530 -29.79 13.16 19.35
C LYS A 530 -28.49 13.52 20.08
N SER A 531 -27.71 12.52 20.47
CA SER A 531 -26.44 12.72 21.21
C SER A 531 -25.33 13.19 20.26
N LEU A 532 -25.14 12.48 19.14
CA LEU A 532 -24.16 12.80 18.11
C LEU A 532 -24.46 14.12 17.38
N GLY A 533 -25.74 14.43 17.17
CA GLY A 533 -26.18 15.66 16.50
C GLY A 533 -25.65 16.96 17.14
N ASN A 534 -25.24 16.92 18.42
CA ASN A 534 -24.64 18.08 19.10
C ASN A 534 -23.25 18.46 18.55
N PHE A 535 -22.58 17.54 17.84
CA PHE A 535 -21.19 17.72 17.38
C PHE A 535 -21.06 17.95 15.87
N VAL A 536 -22.16 17.87 15.11
CA VAL A 536 -22.13 17.96 13.63
C VAL A 536 -21.68 19.33 13.10
N MET A 537 -21.76 20.39 13.91
CA MET A 537 -21.47 21.78 13.52
C MET A 537 -20.42 22.46 14.39
N ILE A 538 -19.77 21.74 15.30
CA ILE A 538 -18.77 22.34 16.20
C ILE A 538 -17.48 22.66 15.42
N LYS A 539 -16.83 23.77 15.79
CA LYS A 539 -15.62 24.28 15.11
C LYS A 539 -14.80 25.22 15.99
N ASP A 540 -14.91 25.07 17.31
CA ASP A 540 -14.35 26.01 18.27
C ASP A 540 -12.83 25.82 18.47
N SER A 541 -12.30 24.64 18.14
CA SER A 541 -10.88 24.25 18.22
C SER A 541 -10.61 23.09 17.27
N GLU A 542 -9.33 22.77 17.05
CA GLU A 542 -8.91 21.60 16.27
C GLU A 542 -9.45 20.29 16.85
N ASP A 543 -9.32 20.10 18.17
CA ASP A 543 -9.90 18.95 18.88
C ASP A 543 -11.43 18.83 18.68
N ALA A 544 -12.13 19.96 18.65
CA ALA A 544 -13.56 19.98 18.35
C ALA A 544 -13.85 19.58 16.90
N MET A 545 -13.02 20.01 15.94
CA MET A 545 -13.14 19.61 14.54
C MET A 545 -12.82 18.12 14.35
N ASN A 546 -11.86 17.57 15.09
CA ASN A 546 -11.56 16.13 15.11
C ASN A 546 -12.74 15.32 15.67
N LEU A 547 -13.41 15.78 16.73
CA LEU A 547 -14.65 15.19 17.21
C LEU A 547 -15.77 15.26 16.15
N ARG A 548 -15.91 16.40 15.47
CA ARG A 548 -16.88 16.53 14.38
C ARG A 548 -16.60 15.54 13.26
N SER A 549 -15.33 15.34 12.91
CA SER A 549 -14.88 14.36 11.91
C SER A 549 -15.32 12.94 12.29
N SER A 550 -14.96 12.46 13.49
CA SER A 550 -15.42 11.14 13.98
C SER A 550 -16.95 11.02 14.03
N THR A 551 -17.63 12.11 14.37
CA THR A 551 -19.10 12.15 14.39
C THR A 551 -19.67 11.99 12.97
N CYS A 552 -19.14 12.71 11.98
CA CYS A 552 -19.58 12.59 10.58
C CYS A 552 -19.37 11.18 10.03
N ASP A 553 -18.21 10.58 10.27
CA ASP A 553 -17.91 9.20 9.86
C ASP A 553 -18.93 8.22 10.47
N SER A 554 -19.13 8.31 11.78
CA SER A 554 -20.09 7.47 12.53
C SER A 554 -21.52 7.61 12.01
N LEU A 555 -21.93 8.82 11.62
CA LEU A 555 -23.26 9.06 11.06
C LEU A 555 -23.42 8.44 9.67
N GLY A 556 -22.35 8.38 8.87
CA GLY A 556 -22.33 7.63 7.60
C GLY A 556 -22.53 6.13 7.82
N ARG A 557 -21.82 5.54 8.79
CA ARG A 557 -21.98 4.13 9.20
C ARG A 557 -23.39 3.83 9.70
N ILE A 558 -23.95 4.70 10.54
CA ILE A 558 -25.33 4.58 11.03
C ILE A 558 -26.34 4.65 9.88
N ALA A 559 -26.11 5.50 8.87
CA ALA A 559 -27.00 5.62 7.72
C ALA A 559 -27.10 4.31 6.93
N LEU A 560 -25.97 3.60 6.75
CA LEU A 560 -25.94 2.27 6.14
C LEU A 560 -26.73 1.24 6.96
N ALA A 561 -26.60 1.27 8.30
CA ALA A 561 -27.27 0.32 9.19
C ALA A 561 -28.80 0.44 9.20
N VAL A 562 -29.34 1.66 9.30
CA VAL A 562 -30.79 1.89 9.44
C VAL A 562 -31.52 2.07 8.12
N GLY A 563 -30.77 2.34 7.04
CA GLY A 563 -31.29 2.49 5.69
C GLY A 563 -31.93 3.85 5.38
N PRO A 564 -32.34 4.05 4.12
CA PRO A 564 -32.68 5.37 3.57
C PRO A 564 -33.91 6.01 4.20
N GLU A 565 -34.91 5.22 4.61
CA GLU A 565 -36.18 5.71 5.14
C GLU A 565 -36.04 6.32 6.54
N ALA A 566 -35.35 5.62 7.44
CA ALA A 566 -35.15 6.08 8.82
C ALA A 566 -34.19 7.28 8.90
N PHE A 567 -33.17 7.31 8.03
CA PHE A 567 -32.14 8.33 8.05
C PHE A 567 -32.54 9.63 7.31
N GLN A 568 -33.54 9.59 6.44
CA GLN A 568 -33.99 10.72 5.61
C GLN A 568 -34.12 12.08 6.34
N PRO A 569 -34.64 12.16 7.58
CA PRO A 569 -34.82 13.44 8.27
C PRO A 569 -33.54 14.21 8.55
N TYR A 570 -32.38 13.54 8.54
CA TYR A 570 -31.09 14.13 8.94
C TYR A 570 -30.20 14.54 7.75
N VAL A 571 -30.49 14.02 6.55
CA VAL A 571 -29.61 14.12 5.38
C VAL A 571 -29.33 15.57 4.96
N MET A 572 -30.36 16.42 4.91
CA MET A 572 -30.20 17.79 4.41
C MET A 572 -29.25 18.63 5.27
N ASP A 573 -29.37 18.50 6.60
CA ASP A 573 -28.51 19.22 7.54
C ASP A 573 -27.09 18.67 7.51
N LEU A 574 -26.93 17.35 7.36
CA LEU A 574 -25.62 16.70 7.24
C LEU A 574 -24.90 17.07 5.95
N MET A 575 -25.58 17.05 4.80
CA MET A 575 -25.00 17.47 3.53
C MET A 575 -24.49 18.91 3.59
N LYS A 576 -25.28 19.81 4.18
CA LYS A 576 -24.87 21.20 4.40
C LYS A 576 -23.67 21.31 5.35
N ALA A 577 -23.64 20.51 6.42
CA ALA A 577 -22.52 20.47 7.35
C ALA A 577 -21.23 19.99 6.66
N SER A 578 -21.30 18.91 5.88
CA SER A 578 -20.16 18.37 5.14
C SER A 578 -19.65 19.33 4.05
N GLU A 579 -20.54 20.06 3.37
CA GLU A 579 -20.13 21.08 2.40
C GLU A 579 -19.40 22.26 3.09
N GLU A 580 -19.89 22.71 4.26
CA GLU A 580 -19.18 23.71 5.05
C GLU A 580 -17.81 23.23 5.51
N ALA A 581 -17.70 21.95 5.88
CA ALA A 581 -16.45 21.34 6.35
C ALA A 581 -15.33 21.40 5.31
N LEU A 582 -15.63 21.30 4.01
CA LEU A 582 -14.62 21.43 2.94
C LEU A 582 -13.91 22.79 2.92
N SER A 583 -14.55 23.83 3.48
CA SER A 583 -13.96 25.17 3.60
C SER A 583 -13.19 25.41 4.89
N LEU A 584 -13.12 24.40 5.77
CA LEU A 584 -12.37 24.48 7.03
C LEU A 584 -10.97 23.91 6.85
N ASP A 585 -10.02 24.49 7.56
CA ASP A 585 -8.62 24.09 7.56
C ASP A 585 -8.38 22.91 8.53
N ASN A 586 -8.98 21.77 8.20
CA ASN A 586 -8.80 20.51 8.93
C ASN A 586 -8.89 19.33 7.94
N PRO A 587 -7.75 18.71 7.57
CA PRO A 587 -7.70 17.66 6.55
C PRO A 587 -8.61 16.46 6.85
N ARG A 588 -8.58 15.96 8.09
CA ARG A 588 -9.37 14.80 8.53
C ARG A 588 -10.90 15.04 8.44
N LEU A 589 -11.33 16.26 8.73
CA LEU A 589 -12.74 16.64 8.62
C LEU A 589 -13.19 16.72 7.15
N LYS A 590 -12.30 17.14 6.23
CA LYS A 590 -12.60 17.11 4.79
C LYS A 590 -12.72 15.68 4.28
N GLU A 591 -11.76 14.82 4.62
CA GLU A 591 -11.78 13.38 4.35
C GLU A 591 -13.10 12.75 4.78
N THR A 592 -13.45 12.87 6.07
CA THR A 592 -14.67 12.27 6.60
C THR A 592 -15.96 12.88 6.01
N SER A 593 -15.89 14.10 5.47
CA SER A 593 -17.00 14.71 4.73
C SER A 593 -17.18 14.05 3.36
N PHE A 594 -16.09 13.74 2.65
CA PHE A 594 -16.14 12.95 1.42
C PHE A 594 -16.60 11.50 1.68
N ILE A 595 -16.08 10.84 2.73
CA ILE A 595 -16.52 9.49 3.13
C ILE A 595 -18.01 9.47 3.45
N LEU A 596 -18.54 10.49 4.14
CA LEU A 596 -19.97 10.63 4.37
C LEU A 596 -20.76 10.70 3.05
N TRP A 597 -20.27 11.41 2.03
CA TRP A 597 -20.91 11.46 0.71
C TRP A 597 -20.89 10.10 0.00
N SER A 598 -19.77 9.37 0.08
CA SER A 598 -19.70 7.98 -0.40
C SER A 598 -20.76 7.11 0.28
N ASN A 599 -20.84 7.13 1.61
CA ASN A 599 -21.81 6.35 2.37
C ASN A 599 -23.25 6.70 2.00
N LEU A 600 -23.58 7.99 1.88
CA LEU A 600 -24.92 8.42 1.45
C LEU A 600 -25.22 8.02 -0.01
N SER A 601 -24.22 8.01 -0.89
CA SER A 601 -24.37 7.52 -2.27
C SER A 601 -24.75 6.02 -2.30
N LYS A 602 -24.20 5.22 -1.39
CA LYS A 602 -24.51 3.79 -1.21
C LYS A 602 -25.89 3.57 -0.58
N VAL A 603 -26.33 4.46 0.32
CA VAL A 603 -27.65 4.38 0.97
C VAL A 603 -28.79 4.75 0.02
N TYR A 604 -28.61 5.82 -0.78
CA TYR A 604 -29.68 6.41 -1.59
C TYR A 604 -29.64 6.01 -3.07
N HIS A 605 -28.52 5.46 -3.56
CA HIS A 605 -28.32 5.10 -4.97
C HIS A 605 -28.74 6.25 -5.90
N GLU A 606 -29.52 5.97 -6.96
CA GLU A 606 -30.01 6.99 -7.89
C GLU A 606 -30.86 8.10 -7.24
N GLN A 607 -31.41 7.90 -6.03
CA GLN A 607 -32.15 8.95 -5.31
C GLN A 607 -31.23 10.07 -4.78
N PHE A 608 -29.91 9.82 -4.75
CA PHE A 608 -28.88 10.79 -4.38
C PHE A 608 -28.70 11.90 -5.43
N GLU A 609 -29.38 11.80 -6.60
CA GLU A 609 -29.28 12.72 -7.73
C GLU A 609 -29.33 14.21 -7.36
N HIS A 610 -30.14 14.58 -6.36
CA HIS A 610 -30.31 15.96 -5.89
C HIS A 610 -29.03 16.63 -5.38
N PHE A 611 -28.03 15.83 -4.96
CA PHE A 611 -26.78 16.32 -4.38
C PHE A 611 -25.59 16.26 -5.35
N LEU A 612 -25.74 15.56 -6.48
CA LEU A 612 -24.62 15.25 -7.38
C LEU A 612 -23.87 16.51 -7.84
N ASP A 613 -24.57 17.58 -8.24
CA ASP A 613 -23.91 18.80 -8.71
C ASP A 613 -22.96 19.42 -7.67
N GLY A 614 -23.38 19.46 -6.41
CA GLY A 614 -22.55 19.95 -5.30
C GLY A 614 -21.39 19.00 -4.98
N VAL A 615 -21.66 17.69 -4.98
CA VAL A 615 -20.65 16.65 -4.70
C VAL A 615 -19.55 16.64 -5.78
N PHE A 616 -19.90 16.58 -7.06
CA PHE A 616 -18.93 16.63 -8.16
C PHE A 616 -18.12 17.93 -8.12
N LYS A 617 -18.76 19.06 -7.81
CA LYS A 617 -18.04 20.34 -7.66
C LYS A 617 -17.03 20.29 -6.51
N GLY A 618 -17.42 19.80 -5.34
CA GLY A 618 -16.54 19.69 -4.17
C GLY A 618 -15.34 18.78 -4.43
N ILE A 619 -15.60 17.59 -5.01
CA ILE A 619 -14.56 16.63 -5.39
C ILE A 619 -13.61 17.25 -6.42
N PHE A 620 -14.13 17.81 -7.52
CA PHE A 620 -13.26 18.39 -8.55
C PHE A 620 -12.43 19.57 -8.03
N SER A 621 -12.94 20.36 -7.08
CA SER A 621 -12.13 21.40 -6.44
C SER A 621 -10.98 20.83 -5.60
N SER A 622 -11.16 19.67 -4.98
CA SER A 622 -10.08 18.97 -4.25
C SER A 622 -9.04 18.39 -5.23
N LEU A 623 -9.49 17.79 -6.33
CA LEU A 623 -8.60 17.30 -7.40
C LEU A 623 -7.86 18.41 -8.17
N GLU A 624 -8.27 19.67 -8.01
CA GLU A 624 -7.60 20.85 -8.58
C GLU A 624 -6.61 21.49 -7.62
N LEU A 625 -6.47 20.97 -6.39
CA LEU A 625 -5.42 21.43 -5.47
C LEU A 625 -4.05 21.09 -6.07
N GLU A 626 -3.14 22.05 -6.00
CA GLU A 626 -1.74 21.85 -6.33
C GLU A 626 -1.00 21.54 -5.02
N ASP A 627 -0.15 20.51 -5.01
CA ASP A 627 0.82 20.31 -3.93
C ASP A 627 1.66 21.57 -3.75
N GLU A 628 2.10 21.85 -2.51
CA GLU A 628 3.02 22.96 -2.28
C GLU A 628 4.33 22.68 -3.02
N GLU A 629 4.52 23.31 -4.18
CA GLU A 629 5.77 23.24 -4.93
C GLU A 629 6.89 23.82 -4.05
N LEU A 630 7.91 23.00 -3.80
CA LEU A 630 9.09 23.42 -3.03
C LEU A 630 9.91 24.41 -3.87
N ASP A 631 10.09 25.63 -3.35
CA ASP A 631 11.03 26.60 -3.92
C ASP A 631 12.44 26.24 -3.44
N ILE A 632 13.16 25.47 -4.24
CA ILE A 632 14.53 25.07 -3.91
C ILE A 632 15.50 26.16 -4.38
N PRO A 633 16.18 26.89 -3.48
CA PRO A 633 16.99 28.04 -3.87
C PRO A 633 18.19 27.65 -4.73
N GLY A 634 18.13 27.97 -6.03
CA GLY A 634 19.27 27.78 -6.95
C GLY A 634 19.11 26.67 -7.98
N ILE A 635 18.01 25.91 -7.93
CA ILE A 635 17.64 24.93 -8.95
C ILE A 635 16.62 25.56 -9.88
N ASP A 636 16.92 25.61 -11.18
CA ASP A 636 15.97 26.03 -12.21
C ASP A 636 15.22 24.79 -12.71
N PRO A 637 13.89 24.68 -12.53
CA PRO A 637 13.14 23.50 -12.96
C PRO A 637 13.23 23.25 -14.47
N SER A 638 13.59 24.26 -15.27
CA SER A 638 13.83 24.07 -16.70
C SER A 638 15.13 23.32 -17.03
N GLN A 639 16.00 23.12 -16.04
CA GLN A 639 17.22 22.30 -16.13
C GLN A 639 17.02 20.88 -15.58
N LEU A 640 15.88 20.62 -14.93
CA LEU A 640 15.50 19.30 -14.43
C LEU A 640 14.71 18.55 -15.52
N GLU A 641 14.93 17.24 -15.64
CA GLU A 641 14.13 16.40 -16.52
C GLU A 641 12.67 16.41 -16.01
N ASP A 642 11.75 16.90 -16.83
CA ASP A 642 10.33 17.14 -16.50
C ASP A 642 10.04 18.09 -15.31
N GLY A 643 11.02 18.87 -14.83
CA GLY A 643 10.83 19.81 -13.71
C GLY A 643 10.89 19.20 -12.31
N HIS A 644 11.36 17.95 -12.20
CA HIS A 644 11.44 17.22 -10.94
C HIS A 644 12.89 17.03 -10.48
N LEU A 645 13.16 17.24 -9.18
CA LEU A 645 14.42 16.90 -8.54
C LEU A 645 14.33 15.47 -7.99
N ILE A 646 15.35 14.66 -8.21
CA ILE A 646 15.42 13.32 -7.62
C ILE A 646 16.24 13.38 -6.33
N VAL A 647 15.59 13.19 -5.18
CA VAL A 647 16.25 13.11 -3.86
C VAL A 647 15.88 11.77 -3.24
N GLY A 648 16.87 10.98 -2.84
CA GLY A 648 16.63 9.66 -2.23
C GLY A 648 15.87 8.67 -3.12
N GLY A 649 15.92 8.83 -4.44
CA GLY A 649 15.21 7.96 -5.41
C GLY A 649 13.75 8.35 -5.68
N LYS A 650 13.22 9.43 -5.09
CA LYS A 650 11.87 9.94 -5.35
C LYS A 650 11.92 11.25 -6.15
N ARG A 651 10.94 11.45 -7.03
CA ARG A 651 10.76 12.67 -7.84
C ARG A 651 10.03 13.73 -7.01
N ILE A 652 10.58 14.94 -6.95
CA ILE A 652 10.02 16.08 -6.24
C ILE A 652 9.81 17.20 -7.24
N LYS A 653 8.58 17.68 -7.40
CA LYS A 653 8.30 18.78 -8.32
C LYS A 653 8.79 20.12 -7.75
N VAL A 654 9.72 20.77 -8.45
CA VAL A 654 10.34 22.02 -8.00
C VAL A 654 9.59 23.22 -8.57
N LYS A 655 9.32 24.21 -7.73
CA LYS A 655 8.56 25.39 -8.10
C LYS A 655 9.25 26.15 -9.23
N THR A 656 8.50 26.46 -10.29
CA THR A 656 9.03 27.34 -11.35
C THR A 656 9.16 28.75 -10.77
N PRO A 657 10.38 29.33 -10.65
CA PRO A 657 10.52 30.63 -10.04
C PRO A 657 9.81 31.66 -10.91
N ASN A 658 8.66 32.17 -10.44
CA ASN A 658 8.07 33.37 -11.00
C ASN A 658 9.08 34.51 -10.79
N ALA A 659 9.30 35.32 -11.83
CA ALA A 659 10.31 36.39 -11.83
C ALA A 659 10.11 37.48 -10.73
N GLU A 660 9.08 37.36 -9.90
CA GLU A 660 8.72 38.29 -8.82
C GLU A 660 8.83 37.70 -7.40
N ASP A 661 8.94 36.36 -7.23
CA ASP A 661 8.93 35.69 -5.92
C ASP A 661 10.18 34.82 -5.70
N VAL A 662 11.35 35.44 -5.61
CA VAL A 662 12.55 34.79 -5.05
C VAL A 662 12.77 35.40 -3.68
N ASP A 663 12.13 34.84 -2.66
CA ASP A 663 12.45 35.18 -1.27
C ASP A 663 13.86 34.65 -0.95
N ILE A 664 14.67 35.46 -0.28
CA ILE A 664 16.06 35.11 0.08
C ILE A 664 16.06 34.51 1.47
N ALA A 665 16.44 33.24 1.58
CA ALA A 665 16.83 32.58 2.82
C ALA A 665 17.98 33.34 3.49
N ASP A 666 17.81 33.68 4.77
CA ASP A 666 18.83 34.32 5.59
C ASP A 666 19.93 33.29 5.92
N GLY A 667 21.17 33.74 6.00
CA GLY A 667 22.34 32.86 6.08
C GLY A 667 22.33 31.84 7.24
N GLU A 668 22.90 30.68 6.91
CA GLU A 668 23.33 29.56 7.78
C GLU A 668 22.26 28.71 8.47
N ASP A 669 20.98 29.08 8.52
CA ASP A 669 19.97 28.27 9.23
C ASP A 669 18.99 27.50 8.30
N ASP A 670 18.87 27.81 7.00
CA ASP A 670 17.87 27.19 6.09
C ASP A 670 18.47 26.14 5.10
N TRP A 671 19.76 25.80 5.21
CA TRP A 671 20.33 24.66 4.45
C TRP A 671 20.18 23.33 5.19
N ASP A 672 19.89 23.40 6.50
CA ASP A 672 19.54 22.26 7.33
C ASP A 672 18.09 21.79 7.02
N ASP A 673 17.25 22.64 6.41
CA ASP A 673 15.91 22.28 5.91
C ASP A 673 15.93 21.33 4.70
N ILE A 674 17.12 20.98 4.16
CA ILE A 674 17.25 19.93 3.14
C ILE A 674 17.14 18.52 3.76
N GLU A 675 17.54 18.35 5.02
CA GLU A 675 17.25 17.12 5.78
C GLU A 675 15.74 16.99 6.01
N ASP A 676 15.05 18.10 6.31
CA ASP A 676 13.58 18.16 6.33
C ASP A 676 12.97 17.86 4.95
N LEU A 677 13.70 18.05 3.83
CA LEU A 677 13.25 17.68 2.49
C LEU A 677 13.27 16.17 2.24
N ALA A 678 14.11 15.41 2.94
CA ALA A 678 14.06 13.95 2.90
C ALA A 678 12.85 13.42 3.70
N ASP A 679 12.51 14.09 4.80
CA ASP A 679 11.29 13.85 5.56
C ASP A 679 10.01 14.37 4.84
N LEU A 680 10.08 15.48 4.10
CA LEU A 680 9.01 16.02 3.25
C LEU A 680 8.85 15.25 1.93
N ALA A 681 9.94 14.74 1.34
CA ALA A 681 9.90 13.85 0.18
C ALA A 681 9.52 12.42 0.58
N GLY A 682 9.65 12.11 1.87
CA GLY A 682 9.24 10.85 2.48
C GLY A 682 7.74 10.80 2.81
N GLY A 683 7.16 11.90 3.30
CA GLY A 683 5.77 11.96 3.76
C GLY A 683 4.76 12.27 2.66
N THR A 684 3.71 11.46 2.55
CA THR A 684 2.52 11.79 1.75
C THR A 684 1.94 13.14 2.20
N THR A 685 1.80 14.09 1.29
CA THR A 685 1.24 15.40 1.63
C THR A 685 -0.22 15.27 2.04
N ALA A 686 -0.69 16.14 2.94
CA ALA A 686 -2.11 16.16 3.31
C ALA A 686 -3.02 16.43 2.10
N VAL A 687 -2.51 17.11 1.05
CA VAL A 687 -3.20 17.33 -0.22
C VAL A 687 -3.31 16.04 -1.01
N ALA A 688 -2.23 15.27 -1.15
CA ALA A 688 -2.24 13.97 -1.83
C ALA A 688 -3.19 12.98 -1.14
N MET A 689 -3.23 12.96 0.20
CA MET A 689 -4.21 12.16 0.94
C MET A 689 -5.66 12.61 0.66
N GLU A 690 -5.92 13.93 0.69
CA GLU A 690 -7.24 14.50 0.35
C GLU A 690 -7.67 14.09 -1.07
N GLN A 691 -6.74 14.12 -2.03
CA GLN A 691 -6.96 13.75 -3.42
C GLN A 691 -7.21 12.25 -3.59
N GLU A 692 -6.47 11.36 -2.92
CA GLU A 692 -6.73 9.92 -2.91
C GLU A 692 -8.18 9.62 -2.49
N ILE A 693 -8.62 10.24 -1.39
CA ILE A 693 -9.98 10.06 -0.87
C ILE A 693 -11.01 10.65 -1.83
N ALA A 694 -10.76 11.84 -2.39
CA ALA A 694 -11.65 12.47 -3.36
C ALA A 694 -11.80 11.63 -4.63
N LEU A 695 -10.72 11.00 -5.11
CA LEU A 695 -10.73 10.06 -6.23
C LEU A 695 -11.60 8.83 -5.90
N ASP A 696 -11.38 8.17 -4.77
CA ASP A 696 -12.16 6.97 -4.41
C ASP A 696 -13.65 7.29 -4.25
N VAL A 697 -13.97 8.41 -3.59
CA VAL A 697 -15.36 8.86 -3.41
C VAL A 697 -16.01 9.23 -4.75
N LEU A 698 -15.26 9.76 -5.71
CA LEU A 698 -15.74 9.98 -7.08
C LEU A 698 -16.14 8.65 -7.73
N GLY A 699 -15.31 7.61 -7.57
CA GLY A 699 -15.61 6.25 -7.99
C GLY A 699 -16.90 5.71 -7.37
N ASP A 700 -17.07 5.87 -6.05
CA ASP A 700 -18.27 5.46 -5.30
C ASP A 700 -19.53 6.15 -5.81
N VAL A 701 -19.49 7.47 -5.95
CA VAL A 701 -20.63 8.26 -6.40
C VAL A 701 -21.03 7.86 -7.83
N ILE A 702 -20.05 7.68 -8.72
CA ILE A 702 -20.32 7.23 -10.10
C ILE A 702 -20.94 5.84 -10.10
N SER A 703 -20.32 4.87 -9.41
CA SER A 703 -20.79 3.47 -9.38
C SER A 703 -22.21 3.33 -8.83
N ASN A 704 -22.55 4.09 -7.78
CA ASN A 704 -23.79 3.86 -7.02
C ASN A 704 -24.94 4.80 -7.41
N SER A 705 -24.65 6.03 -7.83
CA SER A 705 -25.66 7.10 -7.95
C SER A 705 -25.89 7.63 -9.36
N CYS A 706 -24.94 7.47 -10.28
CA CYS A 706 -25.09 8.03 -11.64
C CYS A 706 -25.97 7.15 -12.54
N ASN A 707 -27.03 7.75 -13.07
CA ASN A 707 -27.84 7.20 -14.17
C ASN A 707 -27.32 7.71 -15.54
N MET A 708 -27.98 7.32 -16.63
CA MET A 708 -27.59 7.71 -18.00
C MET A 708 -27.38 9.23 -18.17
N ASN A 709 -28.29 10.06 -17.66
CA ASN A 709 -28.21 11.53 -17.83
C ASN A 709 -27.01 12.12 -17.06
N ASN A 710 -26.72 11.57 -15.87
CA ASN A 710 -25.58 12.02 -15.08
C ASN A 710 -24.27 11.60 -15.77
N LEU A 711 -24.18 10.38 -16.29
CA LEU A 711 -22.99 9.89 -17.00
C LEU A 711 -22.71 10.73 -18.26
N GLU A 712 -23.73 11.08 -19.04
CA GLU A 712 -23.58 12.00 -20.18
C GLU A 712 -23.03 13.38 -19.78
N THR A 713 -23.26 13.80 -18.54
CA THR A 713 -22.85 15.11 -18.02
C THR A 713 -21.42 15.10 -17.47
N TYR A 714 -21.04 14.05 -16.74
CA TYR A 714 -19.84 14.05 -15.90
C TYR A 714 -18.69 13.18 -16.41
N VAL A 715 -18.92 12.20 -17.30
CA VAL A 715 -17.88 11.24 -17.71
C VAL A 715 -16.68 11.93 -18.37
N GLU A 716 -16.90 12.82 -19.34
CA GLU A 716 -15.78 13.50 -20.03
C GLU A 716 -14.94 14.33 -19.06
N LYS A 717 -15.59 15.07 -18.14
CA LYS A 717 -14.90 15.86 -17.11
C LYS A 717 -14.18 14.98 -16.09
N THR A 718 -14.78 13.85 -15.72
CA THR A 718 -14.16 12.88 -14.81
C THR A 718 -12.86 12.38 -15.41
N ILE A 719 -12.88 11.95 -16.68
CA ILE A 719 -11.66 11.52 -17.39
C ILE A 719 -10.62 12.65 -17.40
N GLU A 720 -11.01 13.87 -17.78
CA GLU A 720 -10.12 15.03 -17.82
C GLU A 720 -9.44 15.30 -16.46
N LYS A 721 -10.17 15.14 -15.36
CA LYS A 721 -9.68 15.42 -14.00
C LYS A 721 -8.91 14.26 -13.37
N VAL A 722 -9.22 13.02 -13.71
CA VAL A 722 -8.64 11.83 -13.06
C VAL A 722 -7.38 11.35 -13.77
N VAL A 723 -7.31 11.43 -15.10
CA VAL A 723 -6.15 10.93 -15.87
C VAL A 723 -4.80 11.52 -15.40
N PRO A 724 -4.67 12.81 -15.04
CA PRO A 724 -3.40 13.35 -14.54
C PRO A 724 -2.84 12.63 -13.31
N PHE A 725 -3.71 12.06 -12.46
CA PHE A 725 -3.30 11.35 -11.24
C PHE A 725 -2.73 9.96 -11.52
N THR A 726 -2.80 9.48 -12.77
CA THR A 726 -2.22 8.19 -13.17
C THR A 726 -0.69 8.23 -13.21
N ASP A 727 -0.09 9.42 -13.25
CA ASP A 727 1.38 9.65 -13.21
C ASP A 727 1.82 10.39 -11.94
N HIS A 728 1.03 10.28 -10.87
CA HIS A 728 1.30 10.97 -9.60
C HIS A 728 2.42 10.28 -8.82
N ASP A 729 3.26 11.03 -8.09
CA ASP A 729 4.39 10.45 -7.32
C ASP A 729 3.93 9.56 -6.16
N TYR A 730 2.86 9.97 -5.46
CA TYR A 730 2.19 9.15 -4.44
C TYR A 730 1.34 8.01 -5.04
N GLU A 731 1.61 6.78 -4.60
CA GLU A 731 0.99 5.55 -5.06
C GLU A 731 -0.51 5.47 -4.78
N GLY A 732 -0.97 6.05 -3.66
CA GLY A 732 -2.40 6.09 -3.30
C GLY A 732 -3.24 6.82 -4.36
N CYS A 733 -2.74 7.94 -4.87
CA CYS A 733 -3.36 8.68 -5.98
C CYS A 733 -3.37 7.86 -7.28
N ARG A 734 -2.25 7.22 -7.66
CA ARG A 734 -2.18 6.39 -8.88
C ARG A 734 -3.19 5.24 -8.82
N LYS A 735 -3.20 4.51 -7.70
CA LYS A 735 -4.11 3.40 -7.40
C LYS A 735 -5.57 3.82 -7.53
N THR A 736 -6.00 4.84 -6.78
CA THR A 736 -7.40 5.29 -6.76
C THR A 736 -7.85 5.96 -8.06
N ALA A 737 -6.95 6.63 -8.79
CA ALA A 737 -7.25 7.18 -10.12
C ALA A 737 -7.59 6.06 -11.12
N ILE A 738 -6.78 5.02 -11.21
CA ILE A 738 -7.06 3.88 -12.10
C ILE A 738 -8.32 3.14 -11.69
N SER A 739 -8.49 2.87 -10.39
CA SER A 739 -9.71 2.27 -9.85
C SER A 739 -10.95 3.06 -10.27
N THR A 740 -10.93 4.38 -10.11
CA THR A 740 -12.02 5.28 -10.50
C THR A 740 -12.35 5.21 -11.99
N LEU A 741 -11.33 5.18 -12.85
CA LEU A 741 -11.53 5.06 -14.31
C LEU A 741 -12.16 3.71 -14.70
N TRP A 742 -11.75 2.60 -14.07
CA TRP A 742 -12.34 1.27 -14.29
C TRP A 742 -13.79 1.20 -13.80
N ARG A 743 -14.05 1.68 -12.59
CA ARG A 743 -15.39 1.76 -12.00
C ARG A 743 -16.34 2.61 -12.84
N MET A 744 -15.85 3.74 -13.36
CA MET A 744 -16.59 4.58 -14.30
C MET A 744 -16.90 3.82 -15.61
N TYR A 745 -15.91 3.15 -16.22
CA TYR A 745 -16.15 2.36 -17.44
C TYR A 745 -17.20 1.27 -17.20
N ALA A 746 -17.08 0.52 -16.10
CA ALA A 746 -18.01 -0.53 -15.74
C ALA A 746 -19.43 0.01 -15.57
N ARG A 747 -19.60 1.15 -14.88
CA ARG A 747 -20.91 1.78 -14.71
C ARG A 747 -21.50 2.26 -16.03
N VAL A 748 -20.70 2.91 -16.89
CA VAL A 748 -21.14 3.33 -18.23
C VAL A 748 -21.61 2.13 -19.06
N PHE A 749 -20.88 1.02 -19.00
CA PHE A 749 -21.25 -0.22 -19.68
C PHE A 749 -22.55 -0.81 -19.13
N GLN A 750 -22.67 -0.95 -17.80
CA GLN A 750 -23.85 -1.52 -17.15
C GLN A 750 -25.12 -0.71 -17.44
N VAL A 751 -25.07 0.62 -17.33
CA VAL A 751 -26.22 1.49 -17.63
C VAL A 751 -26.61 1.38 -19.11
N TRP A 752 -25.62 1.27 -20.01
CA TRP A 752 -25.90 0.99 -21.42
C TRP A 752 -26.58 -0.37 -21.61
N GLU A 753 -26.03 -1.43 -21.00
CA GLU A 753 -26.54 -2.80 -21.08
C GLU A 753 -28.01 -2.88 -20.63
N GLU A 754 -28.32 -2.30 -19.47
CA GLU A 754 -29.66 -2.19 -18.90
C GLU A 754 -30.60 -1.44 -19.84
N SER A 755 -30.17 -0.29 -20.37
CA SER A 755 -30.96 0.53 -21.28
C SER A 755 -31.24 -0.16 -22.63
N ALA A 756 -30.30 -0.97 -23.10
CA ALA A 756 -30.40 -1.71 -24.36
C ALA A 756 -31.21 -3.01 -24.20
N GLY A 757 -31.39 -3.50 -22.97
CA GLY A 757 -32.14 -4.73 -22.67
C GLY A 757 -31.48 -5.99 -23.21
N VAL A 758 -30.17 -5.98 -23.39
CA VAL A 758 -29.37 -7.08 -23.97
C VAL A 758 -28.19 -7.37 -23.05
N LYS A 759 -28.00 -8.64 -22.65
CA LYS A 759 -26.81 -9.03 -21.87
C LYS A 759 -25.64 -9.37 -22.77
N TRP A 760 -24.42 -9.04 -22.33
CA TRP A 760 -23.20 -9.46 -23.01
C TRP A 760 -23.06 -10.98 -23.05
N GLN A 761 -22.34 -11.47 -24.05
CA GLN A 761 -22.03 -12.88 -24.26
C GLN A 761 -20.51 -13.07 -24.32
N ALA A 762 -20.03 -14.17 -23.75
CA ALA A 762 -18.62 -14.51 -23.79
C ALA A 762 -18.14 -14.82 -25.21
N GLY A 763 -16.91 -14.40 -25.52
CA GLY A 763 -16.23 -14.65 -26.79
C GLY A 763 -15.94 -13.39 -27.61
N LEU A 764 -15.02 -13.51 -28.56
CA LEU A 764 -14.66 -12.41 -29.47
C LEU A 764 -15.16 -12.67 -30.90
N PRO A 765 -15.64 -11.65 -31.61
CA PRO A 765 -15.82 -10.25 -31.18
C PRO A 765 -16.97 -10.09 -30.16
N PRO A 766 -16.99 -9.00 -29.36
CA PRO A 766 -18.01 -8.80 -28.34
C PRO A 766 -19.42 -8.81 -28.92
N ASN A 767 -20.35 -9.45 -28.22
CA ASN A 767 -21.75 -9.54 -28.60
C ASN A 767 -22.68 -9.22 -27.41
N PRO A 768 -23.52 -8.17 -27.50
CA PRO A 768 -23.59 -7.17 -28.57
C PRO A 768 -22.32 -6.32 -28.67
N ALA A 769 -22.08 -5.72 -29.83
CA ALA A 769 -20.95 -4.82 -30.01
C ALA A 769 -21.17 -3.53 -29.20
N PRO A 770 -20.17 -3.07 -28.41
CA PRO A 770 -20.31 -1.86 -27.63
C PRO A 770 -20.42 -0.60 -28.53
N PRO A 771 -21.13 0.45 -28.10
CA PRO A 771 -21.18 1.72 -28.82
C PRO A 771 -19.80 2.37 -28.95
N ALA A 772 -19.61 3.16 -30.00
CA ALA A 772 -18.34 3.87 -30.24
C ALA A 772 -17.92 4.78 -29.08
N SER A 773 -18.87 5.35 -28.33
CA SER A 773 -18.57 6.14 -27.13
C SER A 773 -17.93 5.30 -26.02
N ILE A 774 -18.45 4.10 -25.76
CA ILE A 774 -17.89 3.18 -24.76
C ILE A 774 -16.51 2.68 -25.22
N VAL A 775 -16.35 2.36 -26.50
CA VAL A 775 -15.04 2.01 -27.08
C VAL A 775 -14.02 3.13 -26.88
N LYS A 776 -14.41 4.39 -27.09
CA LYS A 776 -13.53 5.55 -26.86
C LYS A 776 -13.13 5.71 -25.39
N ILE A 777 -14.07 5.53 -24.45
CA ILE A 777 -13.76 5.55 -23.01
C ILE A 777 -12.77 4.43 -22.68
N GLY A 778 -12.99 3.23 -23.22
CA GLY A 778 -12.09 2.10 -23.06
C GLY A 778 -10.70 2.31 -23.65
N GLN A 779 -10.56 3.13 -24.69
CA GLN A 779 -9.24 3.51 -25.25
C GLN A 779 -8.45 4.38 -24.28
N THR A 780 -9.09 5.41 -23.71
CA THR A 780 -8.44 6.25 -22.69
C THR A 780 -8.11 5.45 -21.43
N LEU A 781 -9.02 4.59 -20.99
CA LEU A 781 -8.78 3.67 -19.87
C LEU A 781 -7.56 2.77 -20.12
N HIS A 782 -7.46 2.23 -21.34
CA HIS A 782 -6.35 1.39 -21.75
C HIS A 782 -5.01 2.14 -21.69
N GLU A 783 -4.94 3.34 -22.26
CA GLU A 783 -3.71 4.17 -22.29
C GLU A 783 -3.21 4.48 -20.88
N SER A 784 -4.12 4.91 -19.99
CA SER A 784 -3.80 5.16 -18.58
C SER A 784 -3.38 3.88 -17.84
N THR A 785 -4.12 2.78 -18.02
CA THR A 785 -3.86 1.54 -17.26
C THR A 785 -2.55 0.89 -17.66
N MET A 786 -2.25 0.74 -18.96
CA MET A 786 -1.07 -0.02 -19.39
C MET A 786 0.25 0.69 -19.13
N THR A 787 0.24 2.03 -19.05
CA THR A 787 1.43 2.81 -18.71
C THR A 787 1.93 2.46 -17.30
N ILE A 788 0.99 2.30 -16.36
CA ILE A 788 1.27 1.93 -14.97
C ILE A 788 1.42 0.42 -14.81
N TRP A 789 0.42 -0.34 -15.26
CA TRP A 789 0.30 -1.76 -14.91
C TRP A 789 1.46 -2.63 -15.40
N ALA A 790 2.19 -2.19 -16.43
CA ALA A 790 3.34 -2.92 -16.95
C ALA A 790 4.68 -2.51 -16.31
N ASN A 791 4.75 -1.35 -15.65
CA ASN A 791 6.02 -0.71 -15.27
C ASN A 791 6.10 -0.30 -13.78
N ASP A 792 4.97 -0.14 -13.10
CA ASP A 792 4.96 0.33 -11.70
C ASP A 792 5.60 -0.73 -10.77
N SER A 793 6.45 -0.25 -9.88
CA SER A 793 7.15 -1.06 -8.88
C SER A 793 6.33 -1.23 -7.59
N ASP A 794 5.25 -0.47 -7.41
CA ASP A 794 4.38 -0.58 -6.24
C ASP A 794 3.40 -1.76 -6.34
N ARG A 795 3.46 -2.67 -5.38
CA ARG A 795 2.61 -3.87 -5.35
C ARG A 795 1.14 -3.55 -5.10
N SER A 796 0.81 -2.49 -4.34
CA SER A 796 -0.58 -2.11 -4.03
C SER A 796 -1.28 -1.63 -5.29
N VAL A 797 -0.61 -0.80 -6.09
CA VAL A 797 -1.11 -0.27 -7.36
C VAL A 797 -1.40 -1.43 -8.32
N VAL A 798 -0.42 -2.32 -8.53
CA VAL A 798 -0.57 -3.46 -9.45
C VAL A 798 -1.67 -4.42 -9.00
N THR A 799 -1.77 -4.70 -7.70
CA THR A 799 -2.81 -5.56 -7.11
C THR A 799 -4.20 -4.97 -7.33
N ASP A 800 -4.38 -3.66 -7.12
CA ASP A 800 -5.67 -3.00 -7.32
C ASP A 800 -6.07 -2.95 -8.80
N ILE A 801 -5.11 -2.74 -9.71
CA ILE A 801 -5.35 -2.82 -11.15
C ILE A 801 -5.83 -4.23 -11.53
N ASN A 802 -5.16 -5.28 -11.03
CA ASN A 802 -5.57 -6.67 -11.27
C ASN A 802 -7.03 -6.90 -10.86
N ARG A 803 -7.41 -6.46 -9.65
CA ARG A 803 -8.79 -6.57 -9.13
C ARG A 803 -9.79 -5.86 -10.03
N ASN A 804 -9.51 -4.62 -10.43
CA ASN A 804 -10.39 -3.82 -11.30
C ASN A 804 -10.55 -4.44 -12.69
N VAL A 805 -9.46 -4.93 -13.29
CA VAL A 805 -9.48 -5.63 -14.59
C VAL A 805 -10.30 -6.92 -14.48
N ALA A 806 -10.05 -7.75 -13.47
CA ALA A 806 -10.76 -9.00 -13.25
C ALA A 806 -12.26 -8.78 -13.03
N ALA A 807 -12.62 -7.84 -12.14
CA ALA A 807 -14.01 -7.48 -11.87
C ALA A 807 -14.72 -6.96 -13.11
N THR A 808 -14.07 -6.11 -13.90
CA THR A 808 -14.65 -5.55 -15.12
C THR A 808 -14.82 -6.60 -16.22
N LEU A 809 -13.88 -7.55 -16.36
CA LEU A 809 -14.04 -8.67 -17.29
C LEU A 809 -15.23 -9.56 -16.91
N LYS A 810 -15.45 -9.80 -15.60
CA LYS A 810 -16.61 -10.55 -15.10
C LYS A 810 -17.93 -9.76 -15.25
N ALA A 811 -17.90 -8.43 -15.10
CA ALA A 811 -19.10 -7.59 -15.13
C ALA A 811 -19.52 -7.16 -16.55
N CYS A 812 -18.55 -6.83 -17.41
CA CYS A 812 -18.76 -6.23 -18.74
C CYS A 812 -18.39 -7.17 -19.89
N GLY A 813 -17.85 -8.35 -19.60
CA GLY A 813 -17.46 -9.34 -20.60
C GLY A 813 -16.33 -8.85 -21.51
N PRO A 814 -16.30 -9.29 -22.78
CA PRO A 814 -15.19 -9.01 -23.69
C PRO A 814 -15.20 -7.59 -24.27
N ALA A 815 -16.17 -6.73 -23.89
CA ALA A 815 -16.34 -5.41 -24.48
C ALA A 815 -15.11 -4.50 -24.28
N VAL A 816 -14.50 -4.54 -23.09
CA VAL A 816 -13.30 -3.74 -22.80
C VAL A 816 -12.11 -4.16 -23.67
N LEU A 817 -12.00 -5.45 -23.98
CA LEU A 817 -10.93 -5.99 -24.83
C LEU A 817 -11.00 -5.50 -26.28
N ALA A 818 -12.16 -5.04 -26.74
CA ALA A 818 -12.34 -4.48 -28.08
C ALA A 818 -12.00 -2.98 -28.18
N SER A 819 -11.56 -2.36 -27.08
CA SER A 819 -11.24 -0.94 -27.05
C SER A 819 -10.00 -0.62 -27.89
N LYS A 820 -9.01 -1.52 -27.93
CA LYS A 820 -7.78 -1.37 -28.71
C LYS A 820 -7.36 -2.72 -29.31
N ASP A 821 -6.92 -2.69 -30.57
CA ASP A 821 -6.25 -3.84 -31.19
C ASP A 821 -4.98 -4.20 -30.40
N GLY A 822 -4.90 -5.44 -29.90
CA GLY A 822 -3.76 -5.91 -29.11
C GLY A 822 -3.95 -5.88 -27.59
N MET A 823 -5.06 -5.32 -27.08
CA MET A 823 -5.30 -5.20 -25.63
C MET A 823 -5.27 -6.55 -24.91
N LEU A 824 -5.87 -7.60 -25.50
CA LEU A 824 -5.83 -8.95 -24.93
C LEU A 824 -4.39 -9.47 -24.77
N GLN A 825 -3.52 -9.22 -25.76
CA GLN A 825 -2.14 -9.68 -25.75
C GLN A 825 -1.31 -8.94 -24.69
N GLU A 826 -1.55 -7.64 -24.52
CA GLU A 826 -0.90 -6.83 -23.47
C GLU A 826 -1.32 -7.29 -22.07
N ILE A 827 -2.63 -7.50 -21.82
CA ILE A 827 -3.15 -8.07 -20.57
C ILE A 827 -2.50 -9.43 -20.29
N VAL A 828 -2.48 -10.32 -21.28
CA VAL A 828 -1.86 -11.66 -21.15
C VAL A 828 -0.37 -11.55 -20.83
N SER A 829 0.34 -10.58 -21.42
CA SER A 829 1.76 -10.35 -21.17
C SER A 829 2.02 -9.93 -19.72
N VAL A 830 1.31 -8.91 -19.22
CA VAL A 830 1.46 -8.42 -17.83
C VAL A 830 1.12 -9.51 -16.83
N VAL A 831 -0.02 -10.18 -17.01
CA VAL A 831 -0.44 -11.29 -16.14
C VAL A 831 0.57 -12.44 -16.18
N THR A 832 1.18 -12.73 -17.34
CA THR A 832 2.23 -13.74 -17.44
C THR A 832 3.45 -13.35 -16.61
N LEU A 833 3.93 -12.11 -16.70
CA LEU A 833 5.05 -11.61 -15.90
C LEU A 833 4.77 -11.75 -14.40
N LEU A 834 3.56 -11.38 -13.96
CA LEU A 834 3.15 -11.46 -12.56
C LEU A 834 3.16 -12.90 -12.03
N ILE A 835 2.53 -13.83 -12.75
CA ILE A 835 2.45 -15.24 -12.30
C ILE A 835 3.80 -15.97 -12.42
N THR A 836 4.74 -15.46 -13.22
CA THR A 836 6.11 -15.97 -13.32
C THR A 836 7.10 -15.24 -12.42
N ARG A 837 6.65 -14.24 -11.65
CA ARG A 837 7.49 -13.44 -10.74
C ARG A 837 8.58 -12.64 -11.45
N SER A 838 8.21 -12.01 -12.54
CA SER A 838 9.12 -11.23 -13.40
C SER A 838 8.58 -9.82 -13.67
N HIS A 839 7.55 -9.40 -12.95
CA HIS A 839 7.02 -8.04 -13.04
C HIS A 839 7.89 -7.09 -12.21
N PRO A 840 8.10 -5.82 -12.63
CA PRO A 840 8.87 -4.84 -11.86
C PRO A 840 8.51 -4.75 -10.37
N CYS A 841 7.21 -4.78 -10.02
CA CYS A 841 6.77 -4.78 -8.62
C CYS A 841 7.20 -6.01 -7.78
N GLN A 842 7.76 -7.04 -8.41
CA GLN A 842 8.24 -8.27 -7.76
C GLN A 842 9.77 -8.34 -7.70
N LEU A 843 10.49 -7.36 -8.25
CA LEU A 843 11.95 -7.30 -8.27
C LEU A 843 12.48 -6.36 -7.16
N ASP A 844 13.75 -6.56 -6.79
CA ASP A 844 14.49 -5.64 -5.91
C ASP A 844 14.92 -4.42 -6.75
N LEU A 845 15.00 -3.25 -6.12
CA LEU A 845 15.39 -2.02 -6.79
C LEU A 845 16.79 -2.16 -7.41
N GLY A 846 16.90 -1.94 -8.72
CA GLY A 846 18.18 -2.03 -9.46
C GLY A 846 18.52 -3.42 -10.01
N ASP A 847 17.70 -4.45 -9.78
CA ASP A 847 17.92 -5.82 -10.27
C ASP A 847 16.93 -6.19 -11.41
N GLU A 848 16.69 -5.29 -12.36
CA GLU A 848 15.61 -5.41 -13.38
C GLU A 848 15.78 -6.60 -14.36
N ASP A 849 16.96 -7.23 -14.42
CA ASP A 849 17.31 -8.30 -15.37
C ASP A 849 17.55 -9.70 -14.74
N GLU A 850 17.34 -9.89 -13.42
CA GLU A 850 17.55 -11.20 -12.77
C GLU A 850 16.33 -12.15 -12.94
N GLU A 851 16.50 -13.27 -13.68
CA GLU A 851 15.51 -14.37 -13.67
C GLU A 851 15.44 -15.01 -12.27
N GLN A 852 14.28 -14.95 -11.62
CA GLN A 852 14.11 -15.49 -10.27
C GLN A 852 14.12 -17.05 -10.24
N GLU A 853 15.16 -17.63 -9.64
CA GLU A 853 15.20 -19.03 -9.16
C GLU A 853 14.95 -19.14 -7.64
N VAL A 854 14.14 -18.28 -7.03
CA VAL A 854 13.83 -18.38 -5.58
C VAL A 854 12.73 -19.43 -5.36
N GLU A 855 13.03 -20.71 -5.62
CA GLU A 855 12.06 -21.81 -5.49
C GLU A 855 11.85 -22.27 -4.04
N ASP A 856 12.78 -22.01 -3.11
CA ASP A 856 12.80 -22.67 -1.78
C ASP A 856 12.57 -21.75 -0.56
N ALA A 857 12.53 -20.42 -0.70
CA ALA A 857 12.45 -19.49 0.46
C ALA A 857 11.01 -19.10 0.89
N GLY A 858 9.99 -19.47 0.10
CA GLY A 858 8.62 -18.95 0.27
C GLY A 858 8.44 -17.55 -0.34
N SER A 859 7.25 -16.97 -0.22
CA SER A 859 6.97 -15.56 -0.55
C SER A 859 6.37 -14.87 0.67
N SER A 860 6.50 -13.54 0.78
CA SER A 860 5.63 -12.78 1.68
C SER A 860 4.18 -12.93 1.23
N GLU A 861 3.23 -12.64 2.12
CA GLU A 861 1.82 -12.65 1.76
C GLU A 861 1.51 -11.54 0.75
N TYR A 862 2.18 -10.40 0.87
CA TYR A 862 2.00 -9.30 -0.05
C TYR A 862 2.50 -9.61 -1.48
N ASP A 863 3.66 -10.27 -1.61
CA ASP A 863 4.15 -10.76 -2.91
C ASP A 863 3.19 -11.80 -3.52
N TRP A 864 2.57 -12.62 -2.66
CA TRP A 864 1.60 -13.60 -3.08
C TRP A 864 0.29 -12.95 -3.56
N LEU A 865 -0.16 -11.88 -2.91
CA LEU A 865 -1.38 -11.15 -3.27
C LEU A 865 -1.35 -10.60 -4.70
N ALA A 866 -0.20 -10.12 -5.16
CA ALA A 866 -0.01 -9.69 -6.55
C ALA A 866 -0.20 -10.84 -7.56
N ILE A 867 0.22 -12.06 -7.20
CA ILE A 867 0.04 -13.28 -8.02
C ILE A 867 -1.42 -13.73 -7.97
N ASP A 868 -2.02 -13.79 -6.78
CA ASP A 868 -3.39 -14.22 -6.56
C ASP A 868 -4.39 -13.37 -7.35
N THR A 869 -4.26 -12.05 -7.26
CA THR A 869 -5.08 -11.11 -8.05
C THR A 869 -4.79 -11.18 -9.55
N ALA A 870 -3.56 -11.50 -9.97
CA ALA A 870 -3.28 -11.77 -11.39
C ALA A 870 -3.98 -13.05 -11.89
N LEU A 871 -4.11 -14.08 -11.04
CA LEU A 871 -4.90 -15.28 -11.35
C LEU A 871 -6.40 -14.97 -11.43
N ASP A 872 -6.91 -13.99 -10.66
CA ASP A 872 -8.26 -13.47 -10.85
C ASP A 872 -8.46 -12.84 -12.23
N VAL A 873 -7.43 -12.19 -12.79
CA VAL A 873 -7.48 -11.71 -14.18
C VAL A 873 -7.52 -12.88 -15.16
N VAL A 874 -6.76 -13.96 -14.93
CA VAL A 874 -6.85 -15.19 -15.75
C VAL A 874 -8.27 -15.75 -15.75
N VAL A 875 -8.89 -15.79 -14.57
CA VAL A 875 -10.29 -16.18 -14.41
C VAL A 875 -11.25 -15.23 -15.12
N GLY A 876 -11.05 -13.90 -14.96
CA GLY A 876 -11.85 -12.88 -15.63
C GLY A 876 -11.77 -13.00 -17.16
N LEU A 877 -10.58 -13.28 -17.70
CA LEU A 877 -10.38 -13.57 -19.12
C LEU A 877 -11.14 -14.84 -19.53
N ALA A 878 -11.12 -15.90 -18.73
CA ALA A 878 -11.89 -17.11 -19.00
C ALA A 878 -13.40 -16.81 -19.02
N ALA A 879 -13.91 -16.00 -18.09
CA ALA A 879 -15.30 -15.57 -18.03
C ALA A 879 -15.70 -14.73 -19.27
N ALA A 880 -14.89 -13.76 -19.66
CA ALA A 880 -15.15 -12.86 -20.78
C ALA A 880 -15.01 -13.54 -22.15
N LEU A 881 -14.09 -14.50 -22.31
CA LEU A 881 -13.79 -15.16 -23.58
C LEU A 881 -14.52 -16.49 -23.75
N GLY A 882 -14.91 -17.15 -22.65
CA GLY A 882 -15.56 -18.46 -22.67
C GLY A 882 -14.73 -19.48 -23.45
N ARG A 883 -15.30 -20.03 -24.53
CA ARG A 883 -14.65 -21.07 -25.35
C ARG A 883 -13.34 -20.60 -25.99
N ASP A 884 -13.21 -19.31 -26.30
CA ASP A 884 -12.02 -18.76 -26.94
C ASP A 884 -10.80 -18.77 -26.01
N PHE A 885 -11.01 -18.81 -24.69
CA PHE A 885 -9.94 -18.92 -23.69
C PHE A 885 -9.15 -20.24 -23.78
N GLY A 886 -9.74 -21.30 -24.34
CA GLY A 886 -9.11 -22.62 -24.38
C GLY A 886 -7.72 -22.63 -25.03
N GLU A 887 -7.44 -21.73 -25.97
CA GLU A 887 -6.10 -21.59 -26.57
C GLU A 887 -5.13 -20.81 -25.67
N LEU A 888 -5.62 -19.83 -24.90
CA LEU A 888 -4.81 -19.05 -23.95
C LEU A 888 -4.35 -19.87 -22.75
N TRP A 889 -5.07 -20.93 -22.38
CA TRP A 889 -4.66 -21.84 -21.30
C TRP A 889 -3.22 -22.36 -21.46
N LYS A 890 -2.75 -22.55 -22.71
CA LYS A 890 -1.37 -23.00 -23.03
C LYS A 890 -0.29 -22.06 -22.48
N ILE A 891 -0.61 -20.79 -22.30
CA ILE A 891 0.30 -19.77 -21.78
C ILE A 891 0.44 -19.93 -20.27
N PHE A 892 -0.68 -20.13 -19.58
CA PHE A 892 -0.73 -20.10 -18.11
C PHE A 892 -0.51 -21.47 -17.46
N GLU A 893 -0.79 -22.58 -18.16
CA GLU A 893 -0.89 -23.91 -17.54
C GLU A 893 0.38 -24.33 -16.80
N LYS A 894 1.57 -24.00 -17.33
CA LYS A 894 2.85 -24.37 -16.70
C LYS A 894 3.03 -23.70 -15.34
N ALA A 895 2.77 -22.39 -15.27
CA ALA A 895 2.91 -21.63 -14.02
C ALA A 895 1.89 -22.09 -12.98
N ILE A 896 0.62 -22.25 -13.39
CA ILE A 896 -0.45 -22.70 -12.49
C ILE A 896 -0.20 -24.13 -11.99
N TYR A 897 0.30 -25.06 -12.82
CA TYR A 897 0.65 -26.41 -12.35
C TYR A 897 1.85 -26.43 -11.41
N LYS A 898 2.80 -25.49 -11.56
CA LYS A 898 3.90 -25.31 -10.60
C LYS A 898 3.34 -24.92 -9.23
N MET A 899 2.43 -23.94 -9.17
CA MET A 899 1.75 -23.52 -7.93
C MET A 899 0.89 -24.65 -7.32
N ALA A 900 0.15 -25.40 -8.14
CA ALA A 900 -0.61 -26.56 -7.70
C ALA A 900 0.26 -27.69 -7.09
N SER A 901 1.56 -27.67 -7.38
CA SER A 901 2.56 -28.60 -6.85
C SER A 901 3.45 -27.98 -5.76
N SER A 902 3.14 -26.76 -5.30
CA SER A 902 3.91 -26.03 -4.29
C SER A 902 3.91 -26.72 -2.92
N THR A 903 4.92 -26.45 -2.12
CA THR A 903 4.98 -26.84 -0.71
C THR A 903 4.09 -25.98 0.18
N GLU A 904 3.66 -24.80 -0.28
CA GLU A 904 2.78 -23.89 0.45
C GLU A 904 1.31 -24.21 0.21
N ASP A 905 0.53 -24.32 1.28
CA ASP A 905 -0.89 -24.72 1.23
C ASP A 905 -1.73 -23.72 0.43
N LEU A 906 -1.55 -22.42 0.71
CA LEU A 906 -2.25 -21.31 0.04
C LEU A 906 -2.05 -21.33 -1.49
N GLN A 907 -0.82 -21.55 -1.95
CA GLN A 907 -0.53 -21.59 -3.39
C GLN A 907 -1.22 -22.76 -4.08
N ARG A 908 -1.33 -23.90 -3.39
CA ARG A 908 -2.04 -25.07 -3.93
C ARG A 908 -3.54 -24.80 -3.98
N SER A 909 -4.13 -24.26 -2.91
CA SER A 909 -5.57 -24.00 -2.85
C SER A 909 -6.02 -23.01 -3.91
N THR A 910 -5.28 -21.89 -4.08
CA THR A 910 -5.52 -20.89 -5.11
C THR A 910 -5.40 -21.50 -6.50
N ALA A 911 -4.28 -22.18 -6.81
CA ALA A 911 -4.07 -22.74 -8.15
C ALA A 911 -5.16 -23.75 -8.55
N ILE A 912 -5.63 -24.58 -7.62
CA ILE A 912 -6.74 -25.50 -7.88
C ILE A 912 -8.07 -24.75 -8.02
N GLY A 913 -8.30 -23.69 -7.24
CA GLY A 913 -9.44 -22.79 -7.41
C GLY A 913 -9.47 -22.15 -8.80
N THR A 914 -8.35 -21.57 -9.24
CA THR A 914 -8.18 -20.98 -10.58
C THR A 914 -8.45 -22.02 -11.67
N ILE A 915 -7.92 -23.24 -11.55
CA ILE A 915 -8.21 -24.33 -12.49
C ILE A 915 -9.72 -24.61 -12.54
N ALA A 916 -10.39 -24.66 -11.38
CA ALA A 916 -11.82 -24.92 -11.31
C ALA A 916 -12.63 -23.85 -12.05
N GLU A 917 -12.34 -22.57 -11.80
CA GLU A 917 -13.04 -21.45 -12.43
C GLU A 917 -12.76 -21.38 -13.93
N VAL A 918 -11.51 -21.60 -14.36
CA VAL A 918 -11.16 -21.69 -15.78
C VAL A 918 -11.97 -22.80 -16.46
N ILE A 919 -12.12 -23.98 -15.85
CA ILE A 919 -12.97 -25.06 -16.39
C ILE A 919 -14.43 -24.60 -16.48
N LYS A 920 -14.97 -23.98 -15.42
CA LYS A 920 -16.36 -23.48 -15.34
C LYS A 920 -16.68 -22.56 -16.51
N TYR A 921 -15.84 -21.54 -16.75
CA TYR A 921 -16.09 -20.54 -17.78
C TYR A 921 -15.73 -20.99 -19.20
N THR A 922 -14.64 -21.74 -19.36
CA THR A 922 -14.17 -22.21 -20.68
C THR A 922 -15.09 -23.31 -21.25
N GLY A 923 -15.69 -24.12 -20.37
CA GLY A 923 -16.58 -25.20 -20.74
C GLY A 923 -15.89 -26.27 -21.61
N GLU A 924 -16.54 -26.71 -22.68
CA GLU A 924 -16.07 -27.82 -23.52
C GLU A 924 -14.68 -27.60 -24.14
N ALA A 925 -14.24 -26.34 -24.29
CA ALA A 925 -12.94 -26.00 -24.86
C ALA A 925 -11.76 -26.47 -23.98
N ILE A 926 -12.00 -26.90 -22.73
CA ILE A 926 -10.98 -27.53 -21.89
C ILE A 926 -10.66 -28.98 -22.28
N THR A 927 -11.46 -29.60 -23.16
CA THR A 927 -11.31 -31.02 -23.55
C THR A 927 -9.86 -31.41 -23.90
N PRO A 928 -9.06 -30.63 -24.66
CA PRO A 928 -7.68 -31.00 -24.99
C PRO A 928 -6.77 -31.21 -23.77
N TYR A 929 -7.08 -30.57 -22.64
CA TYR A 929 -6.28 -30.59 -21.40
C TYR A 929 -6.85 -31.55 -20.34
N THR A 930 -7.85 -32.36 -20.69
CA THR A 930 -8.51 -33.29 -19.75
C THR A 930 -7.52 -34.17 -18.98
N GLU A 931 -6.47 -34.62 -19.65
CA GLU A 931 -5.47 -35.51 -19.03
C GLU A 931 -4.52 -34.77 -18.10
N SER A 932 -3.96 -33.63 -18.51
CA SER A 932 -3.03 -32.85 -17.69
C SER A 932 -3.73 -32.28 -16.46
N ILE A 933 -4.89 -31.65 -16.64
CA ILE A 933 -5.72 -31.14 -15.54
C ILE A 933 -6.17 -32.29 -14.64
N GLY A 934 -6.68 -33.38 -15.23
CA GLY A 934 -7.13 -34.54 -14.46
C GLY A 934 -6.03 -35.13 -13.58
N GLN A 935 -4.79 -35.20 -14.06
CA GLN A 935 -3.64 -35.65 -13.26
C GLN A 935 -3.33 -34.70 -12.09
N ALA A 936 -3.37 -33.39 -12.30
CA ALA A 936 -3.16 -32.41 -11.24
C ALA A 936 -4.24 -32.53 -10.16
N LEU A 937 -5.52 -32.55 -10.55
CA LEU A 937 -6.66 -32.65 -9.63
C LEU A 937 -6.65 -33.97 -8.85
N MET A 938 -6.38 -35.10 -9.51
CA MET A 938 -6.31 -36.41 -8.86
C MET A 938 -5.27 -36.48 -7.73
N ARG A 939 -4.16 -35.74 -7.85
CA ARG A 939 -3.15 -35.64 -6.79
C ARG A 939 -3.63 -34.80 -5.61
N ARG A 940 -4.51 -33.82 -5.83
CA ARG A 940 -5.02 -32.90 -4.81
C ARG A 940 -6.30 -33.38 -4.11
N LEU A 941 -7.00 -34.36 -4.66
CA LEU A 941 -8.03 -35.14 -3.94
C LEU A 941 -7.50 -35.93 -2.73
N SER A 942 -6.22 -35.82 -2.39
CA SER A 942 -5.65 -36.40 -1.17
C SER A 942 -4.69 -35.43 -0.51
N ASP A 943 -4.89 -34.13 -0.75
CA ASP A 943 -4.07 -33.08 -0.16
C ASP A 943 -4.25 -33.04 1.38
N PRO A 944 -3.18 -32.76 2.15
CA PRO A 944 -3.32 -32.52 3.59
C PRO A 944 -4.24 -31.34 3.88
N ASP A 945 -4.16 -30.26 3.09
CA ASP A 945 -4.98 -29.07 3.27
C ASP A 945 -6.45 -29.32 2.88
N ALA A 946 -7.36 -28.85 3.72
CA ALA A 946 -8.80 -29.06 3.55
C ALA A 946 -9.38 -28.21 2.41
N LEU A 947 -8.94 -26.95 2.26
CA LEU A 947 -9.42 -26.06 1.20
C LEU A 947 -8.99 -26.57 -0.18
N THR A 948 -7.73 -26.92 -0.34
CA THR A 948 -7.17 -27.52 -1.58
C THR A 948 -7.93 -28.80 -1.96
N LYS A 949 -8.22 -29.65 -0.98
CA LYS A 949 -8.99 -30.89 -1.16
C LYS A 949 -10.43 -30.60 -1.62
N SER A 950 -11.08 -29.61 -1.00
CA SER A 950 -12.43 -29.15 -1.36
C SER A 950 -12.47 -28.60 -2.79
N ASN A 951 -11.55 -27.69 -3.13
CA ASN A 951 -11.42 -27.12 -4.47
C ASN A 951 -11.13 -28.20 -5.52
N ALA A 952 -10.33 -29.22 -5.19
CA ALA A 952 -10.04 -30.33 -6.10
C ALA A 952 -11.28 -31.21 -6.37
N ALA A 953 -12.13 -31.42 -5.37
CA ALA A 953 -13.40 -32.13 -5.53
C ALA A 953 -14.35 -31.36 -6.46
N TYR A 954 -14.48 -30.05 -6.25
CA TYR A 954 -15.25 -29.17 -7.13
C TYR A 954 -14.73 -29.21 -8.58
N ALA A 955 -13.42 -28.97 -8.76
CA ALA A 955 -12.76 -28.92 -10.05
C ALA A 955 -12.88 -30.23 -10.84
N VAL A 956 -12.77 -31.38 -10.19
CA VAL A 956 -12.85 -32.68 -10.90
C VAL A 956 -14.27 -32.96 -11.38
N GLY A 957 -15.28 -32.54 -10.62
CA GLY A 957 -16.68 -32.58 -11.03
C GLY A 957 -16.93 -31.75 -12.29
N LEU A 958 -16.43 -30.51 -12.29
CA LEU A 958 -16.49 -29.62 -13.45
C LEU A 958 -15.74 -30.19 -14.66
N LEU A 959 -14.54 -30.74 -14.47
CA LEU A 959 -13.76 -31.33 -15.55
C LEU A 959 -14.51 -32.46 -16.25
N VAL A 960 -15.10 -33.37 -15.46
CA VAL A 960 -15.91 -34.48 -16.00
C VAL A 960 -17.14 -33.94 -16.73
N TYR A 961 -17.81 -32.95 -16.15
CA TYR A 961 -19.02 -32.36 -16.73
C TYR A 961 -18.75 -31.70 -18.09
N HIS A 962 -17.71 -30.87 -18.18
CA HIS A 962 -17.43 -30.08 -19.38
C HIS A 962 -16.60 -30.83 -20.43
N SER A 963 -15.70 -31.75 -20.05
CA SER A 963 -14.89 -32.48 -21.02
C SER A 963 -15.74 -33.37 -21.93
N SER A 964 -15.49 -33.33 -23.23
CA SER A 964 -16.11 -34.24 -24.20
C SER A 964 -15.34 -35.57 -24.37
N ASP A 965 -14.15 -35.70 -23.77
CA ASP A 965 -13.31 -36.91 -23.84
C ASP A 965 -13.75 -37.96 -22.81
N THR A 966 -14.94 -38.50 -23.02
CA THR A 966 -15.53 -39.56 -22.18
C THR A 966 -14.68 -40.84 -22.15
N ALA A 967 -13.86 -41.08 -23.16
CA ALA A 967 -12.93 -42.21 -23.20
C ALA A 967 -11.83 -42.08 -22.13
N LYS A 968 -11.51 -40.87 -21.67
CA LYS A 968 -10.59 -40.62 -20.55
C LYS A 968 -11.31 -40.41 -19.22
N THR A 969 -12.46 -39.74 -19.21
CA THR A 969 -13.14 -39.39 -17.94
C THR A 969 -13.99 -40.52 -17.35
N VAL A 970 -14.67 -41.35 -18.15
CA VAL A 970 -15.52 -42.43 -17.61
C VAL A 970 -14.70 -43.57 -16.96
N PRO A 971 -13.58 -44.04 -17.54
CA PRO A 971 -12.81 -45.12 -16.93
C PRO A 971 -12.22 -44.82 -15.55
N ILE A 972 -12.09 -43.54 -15.18
CA ILE A 972 -11.55 -43.13 -13.88
C ILE A 972 -12.64 -42.99 -12.80
N TYR A 973 -13.93 -43.17 -13.12
CA TYR A 973 -15.02 -43.07 -12.13
C TYR A 973 -14.82 -43.95 -10.88
N PRO A 974 -14.37 -45.22 -10.99
CA PRO A 974 -14.09 -46.03 -9.80
C PRO A 974 -13.00 -45.42 -8.90
N GLN A 975 -11.95 -44.86 -9.49
CA GLN A 975 -10.86 -44.22 -8.73
C GLN A 975 -11.31 -42.90 -8.10
N LEU A 976 -12.14 -42.13 -8.79
CA LEU A 976 -12.75 -40.91 -8.25
C LEU A 976 -13.67 -41.24 -7.07
N TRP A 977 -14.52 -42.26 -7.22
CA TRP A 977 -15.38 -42.74 -6.15
C TRP A 977 -14.59 -43.14 -4.89
N GLU A 978 -13.52 -43.92 -5.04
CA GLU A 978 -12.66 -44.33 -3.92
C GLU A 978 -12.05 -43.14 -3.15
N LYS A 979 -11.85 -42.00 -3.81
CA LYS A 979 -11.33 -40.78 -3.19
C LYS A 979 -12.43 -39.86 -2.64
N LEU A 980 -13.54 -39.73 -3.35
CA LEU A 980 -14.61 -38.78 -3.05
C LEU A 980 -15.58 -39.30 -1.99
N GLU A 981 -15.94 -40.59 -2.00
CA GLU A 981 -16.93 -41.12 -1.05
C GLU A 981 -16.56 -40.88 0.43
N PRO A 982 -15.30 -41.12 0.87
CA PRO A 982 -14.94 -40.88 2.26
C PRO A 982 -15.04 -39.40 2.66
N MET A 983 -14.94 -38.49 1.69
CA MET A 983 -15.00 -37.05 1.92
C MET A 983 -16.41 -36.55 2.26
N LEU A 984 -17.46 -37.29 1.89
CA LEU A 984 -18.84 -36.97 2.28
C LEU A 984 -19.08 -37.01 3.80
N ALA A 985 -18.16 -37.60 4.57
CA ALA A 985 -18.22 -37.61 6.03
C ALA A 985 -17.44 -36.44 6.67
N ILE A 986 -16.73 -35.62 5.88
CA ILE A 986 -15.89 -34.51 6.36
C ILE A 986 -16.72 -33.22 6.39
N GLN A 987 -17.00 -32.74 7.59
CA GLN A 987 -17.76 -31.50 7.85
C GLN A 987 -16.80 -30.33 8.07
N GLU A 988 -15.92 -30.09 7.11
CA GLU A 988 -14.93 -29.01 7.10
C GLU A 988 -14.88 -28.38 5.70
N MET A 989 -14.67 -27.06 5.62
CA MET A 989 -14.36 -26.32 4.39
C MET A 989 -15.24 -26.70 3.19
N ARG A 990 -16.58 -26.76 3.36
CA ARG A 990 -17.56 -27.13 2.31
C ARG A 990 -17.28 -28.43 1.53
N ILE A 991 -16.42 -29.31 2.05
CA ILE A 991 -15.96 -30.51 1.34
C ILE A 991 -17.13 -31.41 0.97
N THR A 992 -18.05 -31.64 1.92
CA THR A 992 -19.22 -32.49 1.69
C THR A 992 -20.09 -31.96 0.54
N ASP A 993 -20.32 -30.65 0.50
CA ASP A 993 -21.18 -30.00 -0.48
C ASP A 993 -20.55 -30.06 -1.88
N ASN A 994 -19.26 -29.73 -1.98
CA ASN A 994 -18.49 -29.82 -3.23
C ASN A 994 -18.40 -31.25 -3.79
N VAL A 995 -18.25 -32.25 -2.91
CA VAL A 995 -18.24 -33.67 -3.31
C VAL A 995 -19.61 -34.13 -3.79
N ALA A 996 -20.68 -33.75 -3.09
CA ALA A 996 -22.06 -34.04 -3.51
C ALA A 996 -22.37 -33.45 -4.89
N GLY A 997 -21.92 -32.22 -5.10
CA GLY A 997 -21.90 -31.53 -6.38
C GLY A 997 -21.17 -32.28 -7.48
N ALA A 998 -19.90 -32.63 -7.23
CA ALA A 998 -19.04 -33.31 -8.18
C ALA A 998 -19.59 -34.67 -8.64
N LEU A 999 -20.07 -35.48 -7.69
CA LEU A 999 -20.70 -36.77 -7.98
C LEU A 999 -21.99 -36.59 -8.80
N SER A 1000 -22.77 -35.53 -8.53
CA SER A 1000 -23.97 -35.19 -9.30
C SER A 1000 -23.62 -34.82 -10.75
N ARG A 1001 -22.59 -33.98 -10.95
CA ARG A 1001 -22.04 -33.63 -12.26
C ARG A 1001 -21.57 -34.85 -13.05
N MET A 1002 -20.88 -35.79 -12.41
CA MET A 1002 -20.48 -37.08 -13.00
C MET A 1002 -21.70 -37.89 -13.47
N MET A 1003 -22.74 -38.00 -12.62
CA MET A 1003 -23.97 -38.72 -12.98
C MET A 1003 -24.75 -38.03 -14.11
N ILE A 1004 -24.75 -36.70 -14.19
CA ILE A 1004 -25.35 -35.97 -15.32
C ILE A 1004 -24.60 -36.30 -16.61
N LYS A 1005 -23.26 -36.33 -16.57
CA LYS A 1005 -22.44 -36.61 -17.76
C LYS A 1005 -22.60 -38.05 -18.25
N HIS A 1006 -22.57 -39.02 -17.34
CA HIS A 1006 -22.72 -40.44 -17.67
C HIS A 1006 -23.48 -41.18 -16.57
N ALA A 1007 -24.80 -41.30 -16.75
CA ALA A 1007 -25.72 -41.97 -15.84
C ALA A 1007 -25.63 -43.51 -15.92
N ASP A 1008 -24.48 -44.08 -15.51
CA ASP A 1008 -24.34 -45.53 -15.33
C ASP A 1008 -25.21 -46.00 -14.16
N ALA A 1009 -26.08 -46.99 -14.39
CA ALA A 1009 -27.02 -47.45 -13.37
C ALA A 1009 -26.31 -48.02 -12.12
N GLY A 1010 -25.14 -48.63 -12.27
CA GLY A 1010 -24.33 -49.13 -11.16
C GLY A 1010 -23.73 -48.00 -10.34
N PHE A 1011 -23.16 -46.99 -11.00
CA PHE A 1011 -22.61 -45.81 -10.33
C PHE A 1011 -23.71 -45.00 -9.63
N VAL A 1012 -24.86 -44.78 -10.27
CA VAL A 1012 -26.02 -44.10 -9.66
C VAL A 1012 -26.52 -44.84 -8.42
N ALA A 1013 -26.57 -46.18 -8.46
CA ALA A 1013 -26.97 -47.00 -7.31
C ALA A 1013 -25.99 -46.92 -6.12
N GLN A 1014 -24.74 -46.50 -6.35
CA GLN A 1014 -23.73 -46.30 -5.31
C GLN A 1014 -23.70 -44.85 -4.81
N ALA A 1015 -23.61 -43.89 -5.73
CA ALA A 1015 -23.36 -42.49 -5.40
C ALA A 1015 -24.60 -41.73 -4.91
N LEU A 1016 -25.76 -41.92 -5.55
CA LEU A 1016 -26.95 -41.14 -5.22
C LEU A 1016 -27.42 -41.34 -3.76
N PRO A 1017 -27.47 -42.56 -3.20
CA PRO A 1017 -27.81 -42.75 -1.79
C PRO A 1017 -26.87 -42.01 -0.82
N ALA A 1018 -25.56 -42.00 -1.12
CA ALA A 1018 -24.54 -41.34 -0.29
C ALA A 1018 -24.66 -39.80 -0.33
N ILE A 1019 -25.06 -39.24 -1.47
CA ILE A 1019 -25.37 -37.81 -1.57
C ILE A 1019 -26.63 -37.49 -0.76
N VAL A 1020 -27.70 -38.26 -0.95
CA VAL A 1020 -29.01 -37.99 -0.32
C VAL A 1020 -28.94 -38.09 1.21
N SER A 1021 -28.03 -38.88 1.79
CA SER A 1021 -27.81 -38.92 3.23
C SER A 1021 -27.19 -37.64 3.81
N ASN A 1022 -26.54 -36.82 3.00
CA ASN A 1022 -25.89 -35.57 3.42
C ASN A 1022 -26.73 -34.33 3.09
N LEU A 1023 -27.89 -34.47 2.45
CA LEU A 1023 -28.78 -33.35 2.15
C LEU A 1023 -29.72 -33.04 3.33
N PRO A 1024 -30.12 -31.76 3.52
CA PRO A 1024 -29.75 -30.58 2.72
C PRO A 1024 -28.33 -30.08 2.98
N LEU A 1025 -27.76 -29.36 1.99
CA LEU A 1025 -26.47 -28.68 2.12
C LEU A 1025 -26.53 -27.61 3.23
N GLN A 1026 -25.38 -27.23 3.78
CA GLN A 1026 -25.30 -26.28 4.89
C GLN A 1026 -24.43 -25.06 4.59
N GLU A 1027 -23.42 -25.18 3.72
CA GLU A 1027 -22.43 -24.14 3.48
C GLU A 1027 -22.49 -23.64 2.03
N GLU A 1028 -22.36 -24.53 1.04
CA GLU A 1028 -22.19 -24.16 -0.37
C GLU A 1028 -23.48 -24.41 -1.18
N TYR A 1029 -24.40 -23.44 -1.16
CA TYR A 1029 -25.69 -23.58 -1.84
C TYR A 1029 -25.60 -23.58 -3.37
N GLU A 1030 -24.50 -23.11 -3.99
CA GLU A 1030 -24.31 -23.22 -5.44
C GLU A 1030 -24.37 -24.68 -5.91
N GLU A 1031 -23.92 -25.62 -5.07
CA GLU A 1031 -23.93 -27.06 -5.39
C GLU A 1031 -25.33 -27.69 -5.39
N ASN A 1032 -26.35 -26.98 -4.90
CA ASN A 1032 -27.73 -27.43 -5.06
C ASN A 1032 -28.14 -27.47 -6.54
N GLU A 1033 -27.61 -26.60 -7.40
CA GLU A 1033 -27.93 -26.60 -8.83
C GLU A 1033 -27.64 -27.97 -9.49
N PRO A 1034 -26.39 -28.47 -9.55
CA PRO A 1034 -26.09 -29.74 -10.19
C PRO A 1034 -26.76 -30.92 -9.48
N ILE A 1035 -26.94 -30.87 -8.15
CA ILE A 1035 -27.62 -31.93 -7.38
C ILE A 1035 -29.07 -32.08 -7.83
N TYR A 1036 -29.85 -31.00 -7.86
CA TYR A 1036 -31.25 -31.08 -8.24
C TYR A 1036 -31.46 -31.22 -9.74
N GLN A 1037 -30.55 -30.71 -10.57
CA GLN A 1037 -30.52 -31.05 -12.00
C GLN A 1037 -30.34 -32.55 -12.23
N CYS A 1038 -29.41 -33.18 -11.49
CA CYS A 1038 -29.18 -34.63 -11.55
C CYS A 1038 -30.42 -35.40 -11.11
N ILE A 1039 -30.98 -35.08 -9.95
CA ILE A 1039 -32.18 -35.75 -9.42
C ILE A 1039 -33.35 -35.62 -10.39
N HIS A 1040 -33.58 -34.42 -10.96
CA HIS A 1040 -34.61 -34.21 -11.97
C HIS A 1040 -34.39 -35.06 -13.22
N ALA A 1041 -33.16 -35.09 -13.74
CA ALA A 1041 -32.80 -35.88 -14.92
C ALA A 1041 -33.02 -37.38 -14.69
N LEU A 1042 -32.66 -37.90 -13.51
CA LEU A 1042 -32.87 -39.31 -13.14
C LEU A 1042 -34.36 -39.68 -13.05
N TYR A 1043 -35.21 -38.77 -12.56
CA TYR A 1043 -36.66 -38.97 -12.59
C TYR A 1043 -37.20 -39.04 -14.03
N ASN A 1044 -36.74 -38.14 -14.91
CA ASN A 1044 -37.12 -38.17 -16.33
C ASN A 1044 -36.68 -39.45 -17.04
N GLN A 1045 -35.55 -40.03 -16.61
CA GLN A 1045 -35.03 -41.31 -17.10
C GLN A 1045 -35.71 -42.53 -16.47
N SER A 1046 -36.65 -42.33 -15.54
CA SER A 1046 -37.28 -43.41 -14.77
C SER A 1046 -36.27 -44.33 -14.04
N ASN A 1047 -35.16 -43.76 -13.54
CA ASN A 1047 -34.13 -44.50 -12.83
C ASN A 1047 -34.69 -45.13 -11.53
N GLU A 1048 -34.35 -46.40 -11.26
CA GLU A 1048 -34.91 -47.14 -10.11
C GLU A 1048 -34.41 -46.58 -8.76
N THR A 1049 -33.15 -46.17 -8.66
CA THR A 1049 -32.53 -45.68 -7.42
C THR A 1049 -33.21 -44.41 -6.92
N VAL A 1050 -33.41 -43.42 -7.79
CA VAL A 1050 -34.07 -42.15 -7.40
C VAL A 1050 -35.52 -42.38 -6.97
N GLN A 1051 -36.21 -43.34 -7.58
CA GLN A 1051 -37.58 -43.71 -7.20
C GLN A 1051 -37.65 -44.40 -5.83
N GLN A 1052 -36.61 -45.15 -5.45
CA GLN A 1052 -36.51 -45.77 -4.12
C GLN A 1052 -36.22 -44.73 -3.03
N LEU A 1053 -35.47 -43.68 -3.36
CA LEU A 1053 -35.12 -42.59 -2.46
C LEU A 1053 -36.20 -41.51 -2.34
N THR A 1054 -37.25 -41.54 -3.18
CA THR A 1054 -38.33 -40.54 -3.19
C THR A 1054 -38.89 -40.22 -1.79
N PRO A 1055 -39.17 -41.19 -0.89
CA PRO A 1055 -39.69 -40.87 0.44
C PRO A 1055 -38.77 -39.99 1.28
N GLN A 1056 -37.45 -40.16 1.17
CA GLN A 1056 -36.47 -39.32 1.88
C GLN A 1056 -36.34 -37.95 1.22
N LEU A 1057 -36.33 -37.92 -0.12
CA LEU A 1057 -36.20 -36.70 -0.91
C LEU A 1057 -37.34 -35.70 -0.67
N LEU A 1058 -38.57 -36.16 -0.43
CA LEU A 1058 -39.70 -35.25 -0.15
C LEU A 1058 -39.43 -34.36 1.08
N GLY A 1059 -38.88 -34.91 2.15
CA GLY A 1059 -38.52 -34.14 3.33
C GLY A 1059 -37.36 -33.16 3.08
N ILE A 1060 -36.41 -33.52 2.22
CA ILE A 1060 -35.32 -32.63 1.81
C ILE A 1060 -35.87 -31.48 0.96
N PHE A 1061 -36.70 -31.76 -0.04
CA PHE A 1061 -37.31 -30.75 -0.90
C PHE A 1061 -38.14 -29.74 -0.10
N GLU A 1062 -38.85 -30.20 0.93
CA GLU A 1062 -39.61 -29.33 1.82
C GLU A 1062 -38.70 -28.37 2.58
N LYS A 1063 -37.57 -28.85 3.12
CA LYS A 1063 -36.58 -28.01 3.82
C LYS A 1063 -35.92 -26.99 2.90
N VAL A 1064 -35.53 -27.41 1.69
CA VAL A 1064 -34.76 -26.59 0.76
C VAL A 1064 -35.64 -25.54 0.05
N LEU A 1065 -36.93 -25.85 -0.16
CA LEU A 1065 -37.90 -24.86 -0.64
C LEU A 1065 -38.36 -23.90 0.46
N SER A 1066 -38.17 -24.25 1.73
CA SER A 1066 -38.43 -23.37 2.88
C SER A 1066 -37.32 -22.33 3.05
N PRO A 1067 -37.55 -21.25 3.83
CA PRO A 1067 -36.50 -20.28 4.14
C PRO A 1067 -35.26 -20.90 4.81
N PRO A 1068 -34.05 -20.35 4.58
CA PRO A 1068 -33.75 -19.14 3.79
C PRO A 1068 -33.90 -19.33 2.28
N GLN A 1069 -34.24 -18.26 1.56
CA GLN A 1069 -34.53 -18.34 0.12
C GLN A 1069 -33.27 -18.59 -0.72
N GLU A 1070 -32.11 -18.12 -0.24
CA GLU A 1070 -30.81 -18.24 -0.91
C GLU A 1070 -30.33 -19.70 -1.09
N GLN A 1071 -30.98 -20.68 -0.44
CA GLN A 1071 -30.67 -22.10 -0.67
C GLN A 1071 -30.78 -22.53 -2.14
N LEU A 1072 -31.57 -21.82 -2.94
CA LEU A 1072 -31.78 -22.15 -4.35
C LEU A 1072 -31.87 -20.90 -5.22
N GLU A 1073 -31.04 -20.87 -6.25
CA GLU A 1073 -31.19 -19.96 -7.38
C GLU A 1073 -32.58 -20.05 -8.02
N PRO A 1074 -33.13 -18.96 -8.59
CA PRO A 1074 -34.49 -18.92 -9.12
C PRO A 1074 -34.79 -20.03 -10.14
N GLU A 1075 -33.85 -20.33 -11.03
CA GLU A 1075 -34.00 -21.38 -12.06
C GLU A 1075 -34.03 -22.78 -11.44
N THR A 1076 -33.12 -23.05 -10.50
CA THR A 1076 -33.05 -24.32 -9.75
C THR A 1076 -34.29 -24.51 -8.90
N ARG A 1077 -34.80 -23.44 -8.26
CA ARG A 1077 -36.06 -23.44 -7.52
C ARG A 1077 -37.24 -23.81 -8.42
N GLN A 1078 -37.35 -23.20 -9.60
CA GLN A 1078 -38.38 -23.55 -10.57
C GLN A 1078 -38.26 -25.00 -11.06
N LEU A 1079 -37.04 -25.49 -11.28
CA LEU A 1079 -36.80 -26.90 -11.63
C LEU A 1079 -37.28 -27.85 -10.52
N LEU A 1080 -36.95 -27.54 -9.27
CA LEU A 1080 -37.35 -28.34 -8.12
C LEU A 1080 -38.87 -28.33 -7.93
N CYS A 1081 -39.52 -27.16 -8.04
CA CYS A 1081 -40.97 -27.03 -7.99
C CYS A 1081 -41.65 -27.89 -9.08
N ARG A 1082 -41.14 -27.85 -10.32
CA ARG A 1082 -41.64 -28.71 -11.41
C ARG A 1082 -41.49 -30.20 -11.10
N THR A 1083 -40.35 -30.58 -10.51
CA THR A 1083 -40.08 -31.97 -10.08
C THR A 1083 -41.09 -32.42 -9.03
N VAL A 1084 -41.33 -31.59 -8.00
CA VAL A 1084 -42.31 -31.85 -6.93
C VAL A 1084 -43.72 -32.01 -7.50
N GLN A 1085 -44.13 -31.12 -8.41
CA GLN A 1085 -45.45 -31.18 -9.06
C GLN A 1085 -45.63 -32.45 -9.89
N ALA A 1086 -44.61 -32.84 -10.66
CA ALA A 1086 -44.62 -34.08 -11.45
C ALA A 1086 -44.73 -35.32 -10.55
N LEU A 1087 -43.99 -35.36 -9.44
CA LEU A 1087 -44.04 -36.45 -8.46
C LEU A 1087 -45.42 -36.57 -7.80
N TYR A 1088 -46.03 -35.45 -7.43
CA TYR A 1088 -47.38 -35.46 -6.85
C TYR A 1088 -48.42 -35.97 -7.85
N GLY A 1089 -48.31 -35.58 -9.13
CA GLY A 1089 -49.17 -36.10 -10.19
C GLY A 1089 -49.03 -37.62 -10.39
N ALA A 1090 -47.83 -38.18 -10.18
CA ALA A 1090 -47.56 -39.60 -10.37
C ALA A 1090 -47.86 -40.47 -9.14
N LYS A 1091 -47.55 -39.99 -7.92
CA LYS A 1091 -47.66 -40.74 -6.65
C LYS A 1091 -48.16 -39.83 -5.50
N PRO A 1092 -49.42 -39.36 -5.54
CA PRO A 1092 -49.95 -38.42 -4.56
C PRO A 1092 -49.95 -38.96 -3.12
N GLU A 1093 -50.02 -40.28 -2.95
CA GLU A 1093 -49.99 -40.95 -1.64
C GLU A 1093 -48.71 -40.72 -0.84
N LEU A 1094 -47.57 -40.46 -1.50
CA LEU A 1094 -46.29 -40.21 -0.83
C LEU A 1094 -46.24 -38.84 -0.14
N PHE A 1095 -47.12 -37.91 -0.52
CA PHE A 1095 -47.16 -36.54 -0.01
C PHE A 1095 -47.98 -36.37 1.28
N ALA A 1096 -48.63 -37.43 1.75
CA ALA A 1096 -49.51 -37.38 2.93
C ALA A 1096 -48.79 -36.87 4.21
N ASN A 1097 -47.48 -37.08 4.30
CA ASN A 1097 -46.65 -36.64 5.44
C ASN A 1097 -45.92 -35.30 5.19
N HIS A 1098 -46.11 -34.67 4.02
CA HIS A 1098 -45.44 -33.43 3.61
C HIS A 1098 -46.45 -32.39 3.09
N PRO A 1099 -47.43 -31.96 3.92
CA PRO A 1099 -48.54 -31.13 3.47
C PRO A 1099 -48.12 -29.72 3.01
N ASN A 1100 -47.00 -29.19 3.52
CA ASN A 1100 -46.53 -27.84 3.16
C ASN A 1100 -45.73 -27.82 1.86
N LEU A 1101 -45.14 -28.96 1.46
CA LEU A 1101 -44.31 -29.06 0.25
C LEU A 1101 -45.04 -28.62 -1.02
N LEU A 1102 -46.31 -28.99 -1.16
CA LEU A 1102 -47.13 -28.58 -2.33
C LEU A 1102 -47.47 -27.10 -2.33
N GLN A 1103 -47.65 -26.50 -1.14
CA GLN A 1103 -47.89 -25.07 -1.02
C GLN A 1103 -46.63 -24.29 -1.40
N LEU A 1104 -45.48 -24.70 -0.89
CA LEU A 1104 -44.17 -24.11 -1.23
C LEU A 1104 -43.90 -24.22 -2.74
N ALA A 1105 -44.15 -25.38 -3.35
CA ALA A 1105 -43.95 -25.60 -4.78
C ALA A 1105 -44.97 -24.88 -5.70
N SER A 1106 -46.06 -24.35 -5.12
CA SER A 1106 -47.13 -23.63 -5.86
C SER A 1106 -47.09 -22.11 -5.61
N ALA A 1107 -46.44 -21.65 -4.54
CA ALA A 1107 -46.30 -20.24 -4.18
C ALA A 1107 -45.24 -19.49 -5.02
N SER A 1108 -44.40 -20.20 -5.78
CA SER A 1108 -43.33 -19.64 -6.61
C SER A 1108 -43.75 -19.37 -8.08
N GLN A 1109 -45.05 -19.21 -8.37
CA GLN A 1109 -45.59 -18.81 -9.68
C GLN A 1109 -45.89 -17.32 -9.75
#